data_AF-A0A1Z8R953-F1
#
_entry.id   AF-A0A1Z8R953-F1
#
_cell.length_a   1.000
_cell.length_b   1.000
_cell.length_c   1.000
_cell.angle_alpha   90.00
_cell.angle_beta   90.00
_cell.angle_gamma   90.00
#
_symmetry.space_group_name_H-M   'P 1'
#
loop_
_entity.id
_entity.type
_entity.pdbx_description
1 polymer ?
#
loop_
_entity_poly.entity_id
_entity_poly.type
_entity_poly.pdbx_seq_one_letter_code
_entity_poly.pdbx_strand_id
1 'polypeptide(L)'
;MLLAISSVSAMQPITSDQTLEHGLEMREQDGYQLHGAFELSDNSSVRVHRTHHSVVDTQHREWRCDDSDGVFDTLETHHFVIDDLPSEFRFRWQQSASAPSSMVLLIGDQLRRQYPHPDDPSTFVFSDVGTLWQDSAWQHATLVPEYASTSDFYTGRLSIALWLSLEDNIEEHEVHRVDWTERGTEPTWRTIVLETEVYLLYAGPLFDILRSNPDALRISINGETPFPITSQFALFKLEDVKDRDAAEQFVEAPRSALPDFPVRYLGTAMLRTETTIEVSGHGVIDGRHLQALPDMSNRWLFRALPHGKVFKLSDTATVRSDGNFDQVTYQQVLEYQLNSGLITLSSASDAPFAISVESLTVANAPTRHQAAINLNVVTQPMATLDELREGRFDFEASNRPVHLAGIKVVGNWRDAADGPEVGGNGSLVEHVFLHVADDAIKLAAQFVIYRHATVLQGDAGGVMNIGSYGYNRGVRGSRLEHIHVHRVCQQLQGPHRTAQDDDRGGLITSRTGNFNFLGQGTNGLFDIVIDGLWVAPVGGNHVSRILALGVMGGRRTTRTSFIDRFDPVARFRFGGFLIRNLRVPVLPAAPMLVYSQPMRGERQAPEEMIEWVRLPDSDAGIRIEWIGYKRPDLSFKDHYGTYDIDPGFVEVVSLPP
;
A
#
# COMPACT_ATOMS: atom_id res chain seq x y z
N MET A 1 39.30 -3.36 -3.32
CA MET A 1 39.22 -1.89 -3.30
C MET A 1 38.40 -1.53 -2.07
N LEU A 2 39.06 -1.09 -0.99
CA LEU A 2 38.37 -0.77 0.27
C LEU A 2 37.71 0.61 0.16
N LEU A 3 36.55 0.78 0.80
CA LEU A 3 35.98 2.07 1.12
C LEU A 3 35.83 2.16 2.64
N ALA A 4 36.30 3.27 3.20
CA ALA A 4 36.42 3.46 4.64
C ALA A 4 35.15 4.08 5.24
N ILE A 5 34.84 3.68 6.48
CA ILE A 5 33.79 4.27 7.30
C ILE A 5 34.43 5.38 8.15
N SER A 6 33.88 6.60 8.11
CA SER A 6 34.27 7.69 9.01
C SER A 6 33.22 7.86 10.12
N SER A 7 33.65 7.72 11.37
CA SER A 7 32.83 7.87 12.57
C SER A 7 32.48 9.32 12.89
N VAL A 8 31.23 9.60 13.24
CA VAL A 8 30.84 10.86 13.89
C VAL A 8 31.26 10.83 15.36
N SER A 9 31.81 11.95 15.86
CA SER A 9 32.28 12.08 17.24
C SER A 9 31.21 12.70 18.14
N ALA A 10 31.04 12.18 19.36
CA ALA A 10 30.10 12.74 20.33
C ALA A 10 30.59 14.09 20.90
N MET A 11 29.70 15.07 21.03
CA MET A 11 29.98 16.32 21.75
C MET A 11 29.82 16.12 23.27
N GLN A 12 30.71 16.75 24.05
CA GLN A 12 30.55 16.92 25.49
C GLN A 12 30.02 18.33 25.81
N PRO A 13 29.27 18.51 26.92
CA PRO A 13 28.82 19.83 27.35
C PRO A 13 29.95 20.62 28.04
N ILE A 14 29.98 21.94 27.82
CA ILE A 14 30.84 22.90 28.52
C ILE A 14 29.95 23.99 29.15
N THR A 15 30.32 24.45 30.34
CA THR A 15 29.53 25.38 31.16
C THR A 15 30.15 26.78 31.27
N SER A 16 29.26 27.78 31.38
CA SER A 16 29.41 29.13 31.97
C SER A 16 30.28 30.22 31.31
N ASP A 17 29.68 31.41 31.25
CA ASP A 17 30.24 32.77 31.31
C ASP A 17 31.12 33.28 30.14
N GLN A 18 30.51 33.42 28.95
CA GLN A 18 30.81 34.53 28.03
C GLN A 18 29.52 35.04 27.36
N THR A 19 29.42 36.35 27.17
CA THR A 19 28.37 36.98 26.34
C THR A 19 28.65 36.61 24.88
N LEU A 20 27.81 35.75 24.30
CA LEU A 20 27.99 35.25 22.94
C LEU A 20 27.21 36.10 21.93
N GLU A 21 27.92 36.72 20.98
CA GLU A 21 27.34 37.08 19.68
C GLU A 21 26.96 35.77 18.97
N HIS A 22 25.69 35.38 19.01
CA HIS A 22 25.20 34.17 18.33
C HIS A 22 25.04 34.39 16.82
N GLY A 23 26.16 34.58 16.13
CA GLY A 23 26.24 34.60 14.68
C GLY A 23 25.95 33.21 14.09
N LEU A 24 24.73 33.02 13.59
CA LEU A 24 24.30 31.83 12.87
C LEU A 24 24.89 31.80 11.44
N GLU A 25 26.18 31.44 11.31
CA GLU A 25 26.78 31.15 9.99
C GLU A 25 26.20 29.84 9.42
N MET A 26 25.21 29.95 8.52
CA MET A 26 24.80 28.83 7.68
C MET A 26 25.74 28.69 6.47
N ARG A 27 26.33 27.50 6.29
CA ARG A 27 27.09 27.11 5.10
C ARG A 27 26.51 25.83 4.50
N GLU A 28 26.12 25.85 3.22
CA GLU A 28 26.69 24.92 2.23
C GLU A 28 26.40 25.34 0.77
N GLN A 29 26.47 24.38 -0.17
CA GLN A 29 26.59 24.52 -1.61
C GLN A 29 25.40 25.21 -2.32
N ASP A 30 25.64 25.61 -3.58
CA ASP A 30 24.66 26.08 -4.57
C ASP A 30 24.09 27.51 -4.45
N GLY A 31 25.01 28.48 -4.60
CA GLY A 31 24.82 29.57 -5.57
C GLY A 31 24.03 30.82 -5.16
N TYR A 32 23.11 30.75 -4.19
CA TYR A 32 22.30 31.90 -3.76
C TYR A 32 22.34 32.09 -2.24
N GLN A 33 23.18 33.03 -1.79
CA GLN A 33 23.40 33.30 -0.36
C GLN A 33 22.21 34.00 0.29
N LEU A 34 21.87 33.55 1.51
CA LEU A 34 21.07 34.31 2.45
C LEU A 34 21.92 35.45 3.00
N HIS A 35 21.42 36.68 2.96
CA HIS A 35 22.09 37.86 3.50
C HIS A 35 21.35 38.43 4.71
N GLY A 36 21.19 37.62 5.76
CA GLY A 36 20.54 38.02 7.01
C GLY A 36 21.25 37.48 8.25
N ALA A 37 21.14 38.20 9.37
CA ALA A 37 21.48 37.76 10.72
C ALA A 37 20.38 38.21 11.69
N PHE A 38 20.11 37.41 12.71
CA PHE A 38 19.12 37.70 13.76
C PHE A 38 19.87 38.14 15.02
N GLU A 39 19.44 39.25 15.61
CA GLU A 39 19.94 39.75 16.90
C GLU A 39 18.76 39.78 17.88
N LEU A 40 18.88 39.07 19.01
CA LEU A 40 17.85 38.96 20.04
C LEU A 40 18.30 39.74 21.27
N SER A 41 17.38 40.43 21.95
CA SER A 41 17.72 41.23 23.13
C SER A 41 17.92 40.42 24.43
N ASP A 42 17.67 39.11 24.38
CA ASP A 42 17.71 38.17 25.52
C ASP A 42 18.18 36.76 25.08
N ASN A 43 18.11 35.80 26.00
CA ASN A 43 18.57 34.42 25.80
C ASN A 43 17.59 33.53 25.00
N SER A 44 16.65 34.10 24.24
CA SER A 44 15.70 33.33 23.44
C SER A 44 16.36 32.54 22.31
N SER A 45 15.79 31.38 21.97
CA SER A 45 16.25 30.54 20.86
C SER A 45 15.30 30.60 19.67
N VAL A 46 15.85 30.84 18.47
CA VAL A 46 15.09 30.93 17.21
C VAL A 46 15.45 29.75 16.31
N ARG A 47 14.44 29.09 15.73
CA ARG A 47 14.63 28.14 14.62
C ARG A 47 14.08 28.74 13.34
N VAL A 48 14.98 28.99 12.39
CA VAL A 48 14.65 29.60 11.10
C VAL A 48 14.43 28.52 10.06
N HIS A 49 13.27 28.52 9.41
CA HIS A 49 12.92 27.60 8.34
C HIS A 49 12.81 28.39 7.01
N ARG A 50 13.78 28.19 6.11
CA ARG A 50 13.72 28.85 4.79
C ARG A 50 12.77 28.08 3.87
N THR A 51 11.57 28.61 3.67
CA THR A 51 10.60 28.11 2.68
C THR A 51 10.66 28.97 1.42
N HIS A 52 10.74 28.35 0.24
CA HIS A 52 10.79 29.06 -1.04
C HIS A 52 9.53 28.72 -1.86
N HIS A 53 8.60 29.67 -1.95
CA HIS A 53 7.31 29.45 -2.61
C HIS A 53 7.38 29.89 -4.08
N SER A 54 7.58 28.91 -4.96
CA SER A 54 7.42 29.04 -6.41
C SER A 54 5.92 28.98 -6.76
N VAL A 55 5.29 30.12 -7.05
CA VAL A 55 3.87 30.21 -7.44
C VAL A 55 3.72 29.84 -8.93
N VAL A 56 4.03 28.58 -9.25
CA VAL A 56 3.94 28.00 -10.60
C VAL A 56 3.03 26.76 -10.56
N ASP A 57 1.81 26.93 -10.04
CA ASP A 57 0.74 25.95 -10.21
C ASP A 57 -0.44 26.55 -10.99
N THR A 58 -0.83 25.81 -12.03
CA THR A 58 -1.96 26.06 -12.92
C THR A 58 -3.34 25.97 -12.27
N GLN A 59 -3.46 25.51 -11.01
CA GLN A 59 -4.76 25.33 -10.35
C GLN A 59 -5.35 26.60 -9.71
N HIS A 60 -4.58 27.67 -9.46
CA HIS A 60 -5.08 28.88 -8.78
C HIS A 60 -5.70 29.92 -9.74
N ARG A 61 -6.86 29.60 -10.34
CA ARG A 61 -7.54 30.50 -11.30
C ARG A 61 -8.58 31.48 -10.72
N GLU A 62 -8.98 31.37 -9.46
CA GLU A 62 -10.14 32.13 -8.94
C GLU A 62 -9.82 33.46 -8.23
N TRP A 63 -8.54 33.78 -7.96
CA TRP A 63 -8.15 35.03 -7.29
C TRP A 63 -7.56 36.07 -8.26
N ARG A 64 -8.37 36.54 -9.22
CA ARG A 64 -8.12 37.79 -9.94
C ARG A 64 -8.79 38.96 -9.20
N CYS A 65 -7.98 39.73 -8.47
CA CYS A 65 -8.40 41.03 -7.95
C CYS A 65 -7.81 42.14 -8.85
N ASP A 66 -8.68 42.68 -9.71
CA ASP A 66 -8.47 43.75 -10.69
C ASP A 66 -7.43 43.57 -11.82
N ASP A 67 -7.69 44.26 -12.94
CA ASP A 67 -7.12 44.04 -14.28
C ASP A 67 -5.66 44.53 -14.45
N SER A 68 -4.74 44.02 -13.62
CA SER A 68 -3.30 44.16 -13.87
C SER A 68 -2.68 42.79 -14.18
N ASP A 69 -2.14 42.62 -15.40
CA ASP A 69 -1.55 41.37 -15.91
C ASP A 69 -0.15 41.05 -15.28
N GLY A 70 0.02 41.31 -13.98
CA GLY A 70 1.22 40.99 -13.23
C GLY A 70 1.23 39.53 -12.78
N VAL A 71 1.93 38.67 -13.52
CA VAL A 71 2.28 37.32 -13.07
C VAL A 71 3.44 37.41 -12.06
N PHE A 72 3.38 36.66 -10.96
CA PHE A 72 4.48 36.55 -9.98
C PHE A 72 5.33 35.33 -10.28
N ASP A 73 6.59 35.54 -10.64
CA ASP A 73 7.52 34.43 -10.83
C ASP A 73 8.04 33.89 -9.47
N THR A 74 8.24 34.75 -8.45
CA THR A 74 8.71 34.35 -7.11
C THR A 74 8.25 35.29 -5.99
N LEU A 75 7.92 34.73 -4.82
CA LEU A 75 7.83 35.45 -3.53
C LEU A 75 8.87 34.86 -2.57
N GLU A 76 9.77 35.69 -2.04
CA GLU A 76 10.66 35.28 -0.94
C GLU A 76 10.02 35.67 0.40
N THR A 77 9.74 34.67 1.22
CA THR A 77 9.28 34.78 2.61
C THR A 77 10.25 34.05 3.52
N HIS A 78 10.37 34.48 4.78
CA HIS A 78 11.17 33.79 5.79
C HIS A 78 10.28 33.40 6.97
N HIS A 79 10.11 32.10 7.17
CA HIS A 79 9.28 31.53 8.23
C HIS A 79 10.15 31.12 9.41
N PHE A 80 9.69 31.32 10.63
CA PHE A 80 10.44 30.92 11.82
C PHE A 80 9.53 30.57 12.99
N VAL A 81 10.02 29.63 13.78
CA VAL A 81 9.42 29.16 15.03
C VAL A 81 10.30 29.67 16.16
N ILE A 82 9.70 30.32 17.15
CA ILE A 82 10.39 30.91 18.30
C ILE A 82 9.62 30.50 19.54
N ASP A 83 10.33 29.93 20.52
CA ASP A 83 9.68 29.45 21.75
C ASP A 83 9.19 30.62 22.64
N ASP A 84 9.90 31.76 22.62
CA ASP A 84 9.46 33.05 23.19
C ASP A 84 10.09 34.24 22.41
N LEU A 85 9.26 35.16 21.91
CA LEU A 85 9.71 36.30 21.12
C LEU A 85 10.09 37.48 22.04
N PRO A 86 11.32 38.03 21.97
CA PRO A 86 11.73 39.16 22.80
C PRO A 86 10.80 40.38 22.63
N SER A 87 10.81 41.26 23.63
CA SER A 87 10.16 42.57 23.54
C SER A 87 10.75 43.43 22.42
N GLU A 88 12.02 43.21 22.04
CA GLU A 88 12.66 43.80 20.87
C GLU A 88 13.35 42.73 20.02
N PHE A 89 12.91 42.60 18.77
CA PHE A 89 13.46 41.68 17.77
C PHE A 89 14.19 42.48 16.69
N ARG A 90 15.47 42.17 16.46
CA ARG A 90 16.30 42.84 15.44
C ARG A 90 16.65 41.87 14.32
N PHE A 91 16.46 42.33 13.10
CA PHE A 91 16.91 41.62 11.90
C PHE A 91 17.87 42.50 11.10
N ARG A 92 19.03 41.95 10.77
CA ARG A 92 20.09 42.66 10.07
C ARG A 92 20.39 42.05 8.71
N TRP A 93 20.21 42.83 7.67
CA TRP A 93 20.56 42.47 6.30
C TRP A 93 22.09 42.52 6.12
N GLN A 94 22.76 41.43 5.74
CA GLN A 94 24.23 41.40 5.65
C GLN A 94 24.81 42.38 4.61
N GLN A 95 24.00 42.82 3.64
CA GLN A 95 24.40 43.73 2.57
C GLN A 95 23.52 44.99 2.55
N SER A 96 23.92 46.06 3.23
CA SER A 96 23.13 47.31 3.32
C SER A 96 22.70 47.89 1.97
N ALA A 97 23.47 47.67 0.89
CA ALA A 97 23.15 48.12 -0.46
C ALA A 97 22.01 47.34 -1.15
N SER A 98 21.62 46.16 -0.63
CA SER A 98 20.51 45.34 -1.11
C SER A 98 19.40 45.15 -0.06
N ALA A 99 19.47 45.88 1.06
CA ALA A 99 18.43 45.86 2.08
C ALA A 99 17.08 46.34 1.50
N PRO A 100 15.95 45.71 1.88
CA PRO A 100 14.64 46.12 1.41
C PRO A 100 14.27 47.51 1.97
N SER A 101 13.40 48.24 1.27
CA SER A 101 12.94 49.57 1.71
C SER A 101 12.09 49.54 2.98
N SER A 102 11.47 48.41 3.26
CA SER A 102 10.82 48.09 4.53
C SER A 102 10.78 46.58 4.71
N MET A 103 10.52 46.12 5.93
CA MET A 103 10.29 44.71 6.20
C MET A 103 9.08 44.53 7.10
N VAL A 104 8.27 43.53 6.79
CA VAL A 104 7.02 43.24 7.48
C VAL A 104 7.18 41.97 8.30
N LEU A 105 6.82 42.06 9.57
CA LEU A 105 6.65 40.94 10.48
C LEU A 105 5.16 40.62 10.61
N LEU A 106 4.81 39.38 10.31
CA LEU A 106 3.49 38.79 10.47
C LEU A 106 3.53 37.79 11.63
N ILE A 107 2.61 37.93 12.57
CA ILE A 107 2.40 37.04 13.71
C ILE A 107 0.90 36.81 13.79
N GLY A 108 0.45 35.66 13.29
CA GLY A 108 -0.98 35.39 13.11
C GLY A 108 -1.67 36.43 12.23
N ASP A 109 -2.74 37.04 12.74
CA ASP A 109 -3.48 38.11 12.07
C ASP A 109 -2.85 39.51 12.25
N GLN A 110 -1.81 39.64 13.07
CA GLN A 110 -1.15 40.91 13.38
C GLN A 110 0.01 41.20 12.42
N LEU A 111 0.03 42.43 11.88
CA LEU A 111 1.09 42.94 11.01
C LEU A 111 1.84 44.10 11.68
N ARG A 112 3.17 44.02 11.68
CA ARG A 112 4.07 45.14 12.02
C ARG A 112 5.02 45.39 10.84
N ARG A 113 4.96 46.58 10.22
CA ARG A 113 6.00 47.04 9.27
C ARG A 113 7.07 47.81 10.02
N GLN A 114 8.33 47.58 9.65
CA GLN A 114 9.46 48.42 10.04
C GLN A 114 10.23 48.92 8.82
N TYR A 115 10.86 50.07 8.99
CA TYR A 115 11.77 50.67 8.00
C TYR A 115 13.22 50.49 8.49
N PRO A 116 14.23 50.61 7.60
CA PRO A 116 15.63 50.56 8.00
C PRO A 116 15.97 51.55 9.11
N HIS A 117 16.78 51.12 10.07
CA HIS A 117 17.17 51.92 11.22
C HIS A 117 18.00 53.15 10.76
N PRO A 118 17.74 54.37 11.29
CA PRO A 118 18.40 55.58 10.79
C PRO A 118 19.93 55.53 10.83
N ASP A 119 20.49 54.91 11.88
CA ASP A 119 21.95 54.78 12.08
C ASP A 119 22.55 53.52 11.43
N ASP A 120 21.72 52.56 11.02
CA ASP A 120 22.16 51.37 10.27
C ASP A 120 21.08 50.95 9.26
N PRO A 121 21.20 51.38 7.99
CA PRO A 121 20.25 51.04 6.92
C PRO A 121 20.14 49.54 6.60
N SER A 122 20.94 48.68 7.24
CA SER A 122 20.77 47.23 7.15
C SER A 122 19.87 46.62 8.23
N THR A 123 19.60 47.33 9.32
CA THR A 123 18.94 46.79 10.51
C THR A 123 17.48 47.22 10.56
N PHE A 124 16.59 46.27 10.88
CA PHE A 124 15.16 46.50 11.12
C PHE A 124 14.83 46.12 12.57
N VAL A 125 14.26 47.04 13.33
CA VAL A 125 14.00 46.87 14.77
C VAL A 125 12.49 46.81 15.00
N PHE A 126 12.01 45.66 15.47
CA PHE A 126 10.61 45.45 15.81
C PHE A 126 10.48 45.48 17.34
N SER A 127 9.77 46.49 17.86
CA SER A 127 9.47 46.64 19.29
C SER A 127 8.06 46.16 19.64
N ASP A 128 7.84 45.81 20.90
CA ASP A 128 6.62 45.24 21.49
C ASP A 128 6.25 43.85 20.94
N VAL A 129 7.21 43.12 20.38
CA VAL A 129 6.94 41.87 19.66
C VAL A 129 6.51 40.75 20.62
N GLY A 130 7.13 40.63 21.79
CA GLY A 130 6.70 39.67 22.81
C GLY A 130 5.25 39.85 23.27
N THR A 131 4.73 41.09 23.37
CA THR A 131 3.31 41.33 23.65
C THR A 131 2.44 40.88 22.48
N LEU A 132 2.82 41.26 21.26
CA LEU A 132 2.13 40.88 20.03
C LEU A 132 2.11 39.34 19.83
N TRP A 133 3.15 38.64 20.26
CA TRP A 133 3.26 37.18 20.27
C TRP A 133 2.30 36.55 21.29
N GLN A 134 2.39 36.99 22.55
CA GLN A 134 1.55 36.49 23.66
C GLN A 134 0.05 36.70 23.41
N ASP A 135 -0.33 37.84 22.81
CA ASP A 135 -1.72 38.14 22.47
C ASP A 135 -2.24 37.35 21.25
N SER A 136 -1.36 36.83 20.39
CA SER A 136 -1.75 36.18 19.13
C SER A 136 -2.28 34.76 19.32
N ALA A 137 -1.71 33.99 20.27
CA ALA A 137 -1.83 32.54 20.39
C ALA A 137 -1.27 31.69 19.22
N TRP A 138 -0.45 32.26 18.34
CA TRP A 138 0.23 31.54 17.24
C TRP A 138 1.65 31.09 17.65
N GLN A 139 2.15 30.03 17.02
CA GLN A 139 3.52 29.52 17.22
C GLN A 139 4.48 29.87 16.06
N HIS A 140 4.02 30.69 15.11
CA HIS A 140 4.74 30.99 13.86
C HIS A 140 4.77 32.49 13.56
N ALA A 141 5.92 32.94 13.04
CA ALA A 141 6.11 34.29 12.54
C ALA A 141 6.73 34.27 11.14
N THR A 142 6.32 35.21 10.29
CA THR A 142 6.83 35.36 8.92
C THR A 142 7.41 36.75 8.70
N LEU A 143 8.63 36.83 8.17
CA LEU A 143 9.22 38.07 7.65
C LEU A 143 9.05 38.15 6.13
N VAL A 144 8.59 39.30 5.66
CA VAL A 144 8.39 39.63 4.24
C VAL A 144 9.17 40.91 3.89
N PRO A 145 10.22 40.84 3.06
CA PRO A 145 10.95 42.02 2.59
C PRO A 145 10.16 42.78 1.50
N GLU A 146 10.11 44.10 1.63
CA GLU A 146 9.41 45.01 0.70
C GLU A 146 10.42 45.94 0.00
N TYR A 147 10.50 45.85 -1.33
CA TYR A 147 11.40 46.68 -2.14
C TYR A 147 10.64 47.86 -2.79
N ALA A 148 11.34 48.97 -3.04
CA ALA A 148 10.74 50.29 -3.30
C ALA A 148 9.89 50.43 -4.59
N SER A 149 9.77 49.37 -5.39
CA SER A 149 9.03 49.33 -6.66
C SER A 149 7.62 48.71 -6.57
N THR A 150 7.15 48.29 -5.39
CA THR A 150 5.87 47.54 -5.23
C THR A 150 4.87 48.24 -4.30
N SER A 151 4.39 49.44 -4.66
CA SER A 151 3.51 50.24 -3.78
C SER A 151 2.05 49.77 -3.69
N ASP A 152 1.51 49.19 -4.76
CA ASP A 152 0.05 48.93 -4.88
C ASP A 152 -0.28 47.44 -4.66
N PHE A 153 0.68 46.67 -4.14
CA PHE A 153 0.71 45.21 -4.15
C PHE A 153 0.09 44.52 -2.92
N TYR A 154 -0.70 45.26 -2.15
CA TYR A 154 -0.83 45.00 -0.71
C TYR A 154 -1.77 43.88 -0.26
N THR A 155 -2.80 43.56 -1.05
CA THR A 155 -3.79 42.54 -0.66
C THR A 155 -3.30 41.13 -0.98
N GLY A 156 -2.86 40.86 -2.22
CA GLY A 156 -2.52 39.51 -2.66
C GLY A 156 -1.41 38.83 -1.86
N ARG A 157 -0.28 39.50 -1.62
CA ARG A 157 0.83 38.94 -0.83
C ARG A 157 0.46 38.72 0.64
N LEU A 158 -0.35 39.60 1.21
CA LEU A 158 -0.80 39.50 2.59
C LEU A 158 -1.80 38.34 2.75
N SER A 159 -2.72 38.16 1.81
CA SER A 159 -3.64 37.02 1.77
C SER A 159 -2.92 35.68 1.62
N ILE A 160 -1.85 35.60 0.82
CA ILE A 160 -1.03 34.38 0.70
C ILE A 160 -0.32 34.07 2.03
N ALA A 161 0.25 35.07 2.70
CA ALA A 161 0.95 34.85 3.97
C ALA A 161 -0.01 34.51 5.13
N LEU A 162 -1.19 35.13 5.18
CA LEU A 162 -2.27 34.76 6.10
C LEU A 162 -2.83 33.36 5.83
N TRP A 163 -2.93 32.97 4.56
CA TRP A 163 -3.38 31.61 4.18
C TRP A 163 -2.34 30.56 4.59
N LEU A 164 -1.05 30.81 4.31
CA LEU A 164 0.04 29.94 4.74
C LEU A 164 0.15 29.81 6.26
N SER A 165 -0.14 30.87 7.04
CA SER A 165 -0.22 30.70 8.49
C SER A 165 -1.48 29.92 8.89
N LEU A 166 -2.64 30.21 8.29
CA LEU A 166 -3.91 29.54 8.59
C LEU A 166 -3.90 28.03 8.29
N GLU A 167 -3.13 27.55 7.29
CA GLU A 167 -2.97 26.11 7.06
C GLU A 167 -2.21 25.40 8.19
N ASP A 168 -1.21 26.04 8.81
CA ASP A 168 -0.53 25.51 10.01
C ASP A 168 -1.37 25.68 11.30
N ASN A 169 -2.53 26.34 11.21
CA ASN A 169 -3.51 26.49 12.30
C ASN A 169 -4.80 25.67 12.05
N ILE A 170 -4.77 24.75 11.09
CA ILE A 170 -5.68 23.60 11.06
C ILE A 170 -5.47 22.82 12.37
N GLU A 171 -6.54 22.35 13.00
CA GLU A 171 -6.47 21.51 14.22
C GLU A 171 -5.35 20.48 14.06
N GLU A 172 -4.38 20.42 15.00
CA GLU A 172 -3.19 19.55 14.87
C GLU A 172 -3.61 18.11 14.60
N HIS A 173 -3.64 17.74 13.32
CA HIS A 173 -4.06 16.42 12.89
C HIS A 173 -3.22 15.38 13.62
N GLU A 174 -3.86 14.37 14.22
CA GLU A 174 -3.18 13.52 15.21
C GLU A 174 -2.22 12.55 14.49
N VAL A 175 -1.04 13.03 14.10
CA VAL A 175 -0.05 12.25 13.33
C VAL A 175 0.75 11.35 14.28
N HIS A 176 0.31 10.11 14.42
CA HIS A 176 1.06 9.08 15.14
C HIS A 176 2.31 8.68 14.37
N ARG A 177 3.46 8.62 15.05
CA ARG A 177 4.75 8.20 14.49
C ARG A 177 5.29 6.98 15.24
N VAL A 178 5.72 5.95 14.52
CA VAL A 178 6.21 4.68 15.08
C VAL A 178 7.48 4.24 14.36
N ASP A 179 8.59 4.01 15.08
CA ASP A 179 9.69 3.18 14.55
C ASP A 179 9.36 1.70 14.82
N TRP A 180 9.12 0.96 13.75
CA TRP A 180 8.76 -0.45 13.80
C TRP A 180 9.92 -1.37 14.18
N THR A 181 11.16 -0.89 13.99
CA THR A 181 12.38 -1.63 14.37
C THR A 181 12.49 -1.76 15.88
N GLU A 182 12.08 -0.72 16.62
CA GLU A 182 12.11 -0.69 18.08
C GLU A 182 10.80 -1.16 18.73
N ARG A 183 9.65 -0.85 18.09
CA ARG A 183 8.31 -1.05 18.68
C ARG A 183 7.46 -2.13 18.03
N GLY A 184 7.92 -2.75 16.94
CA GLY A 184 7.20 -3.87 16.33
C GLY A 184 7.08 -5.04 17.32
N THR A 185 5.87 -5.54 17.51
CA THR A 185 5.57 -6.69 18.38
C THR A 185 4.84 -7.78 17.59
N GLU A 186 4.80 -9.00 18.13
CA GLU A 186 3.91 -10.04 17.61
C GLU A 186 2.43 -9.63 17.81
N PRO A 187 1.49 -10.11 16.97
CA PRO A 187 0.06 -10.04 17.27
C PRO A 187 -0.26 -10.73 18.60
N THR A 188 -1.16 -10.13 19.39
CA THR A 188 -1.39 -10.48 20.80
C THR A 188 -2.79 -11.02 21.06
N TRP A 189 -2.87 -12.01 21.96
CA TRP A 189 -4.12 -12.44 22.58
C TRP A 189 -4.56 -11.47 23.67
N ARG A 190 -5.87 -11.25 23.81
CA ARG A 190 -6.47 -10.28 24.74
C ARG A 190 -7.86 -10.75 25.18
N THR A 191 -8.22 -10.49 26.43
CA THR A 191 -9.61 -10.65 26.92
C THR A 191 -10.34 -9.33 26.82
N ILE A 192 -11.58 -9.34 26.31
CA ILE A 192 -12.49 -8.19 26.34
C ILE A 192 -13.77 -8.60 27.06
N VAL A 193 -14.20 -7.81 28.03
CA VAL A 193 -15.47 -8.02 28.74
C VAL A 193 -16.45 -6.94 28.30
N LEU A 194 -17.57 -7.34 27.70
CA LEU A 194 -18.66 -6.46 27.29
C LEU A 194 -19.92 -6.89 28.04
N GLU A 195 -20.41 -6.05 28.95
CA GLU A 195 -21.53 -6.35 29.85
C GLU A 195 -21.28 -7.63 30.67
N THR A 196 -21.95 -8.75 30.34
CA THR A 196 -21.80 -10.07 30.97
C THR A 196 -21.08 -11.07 30.07
N GLU A 197 -20.67 -10.67 28.87
CA GLU A 197 -20.07 -11.54 27.86
C GLU A 197 -18.55 -11.35 27.80
N VAL A 198 -17.83 -12.46 27.66
CA VAL A 198 -16.36 -12.50 27.59
C VAL A 198 -15.94 -12.90 26.19
N TYR A 199 -15.01 -12.13 25.63
CA TYR A 199 -14.45 -12.32 24.30
C TYR A 199 -12.95 -12.52 24.38
N LEU A 200 -12.44 -13.37 23.50
CA LEU A 200 -11.02 -13.42 23.18
C LEU A 200 -10.79 -12.74 21.83
N LEU A 201 -9.83 -11.84 21.82
CA LEU A 201 -9.36 -11.10 20.67
C LEU A 201 -7.93 -11.54 20.38
N TYR A 202 -7.64 -11.99 19.16
CA TYR A 202 -6.27 -12.10 18.65
C TYR A 202 -6.05 -10.97 17.65
N ALA A 203 -5.20 -10.00 17.99
CA ALA A 203 -5.12 -8.72 17.28
C ALA A 203 -3.70 -8.41 16.80
N GLY A 204 -3.63 -7.91 15.57
CA GLY A 204 -2.42 -7.38 14.95
C GLY A 204 -1.82 -6.19 15.71
N PRO A 205 -0.53 -5.90 15.53
CA PRO A 205 0.17 -4.97 16.42
C PRO A 205 -0.27 -3.50 16.25
N LEU A 206 -0.97 -3.17 15.15
CA LEU A 206 -1.56 -1.85 14.93
C LEU A 206 -2.94 -1.64 15.57
N PHE A 207 -3.54 -2.67 16.17
CA PHE A 207 -4.94 -2.63 16.60
C PHE A 207 -5.26 -1.48 17.56
N ASP A 208 -4.43 -1.20 18.57
CA ASP A 208 -4.71 -0.11 19.51
C ASP A 208 -4.55 1.28 18.88
N ILE A 209 -3.51 1.45 18.06
CA ILE A 209 -3.18 2.73 17.41
C ILE A 209 -4.29 3.10 16.42
N LEU A 210 -4.72 2.15 15.59
CA LEU A 210 -5.79 2.42 14.63
C LEU A 210 -7.18 2.47 15.29
N ARG A 211 -7.34 1.99 16.53
CA ARG A 211 -8.60 2.09 17.28
C ARG A 211 -8.82 3.47 17.91
N SER A 212 -7.77 4.26 18.16
CA SER A 212 -7.97 5.70 18.44
C SER A 212 -8.33 6.50 17.18
N ASN A 213 -8.28 5.86 16.01
CA ASN A 213 -8.61 6.44 14.70
C ASN A 213 -7.91 7.79 14.42
N PRO A 214 -6.57 7.86 14.56
CA PRO A 214 -5.81 9.08 14.26
C PRO A 214 -5.94 9.47 12.79
N ASP A 215 -5.76 10.74 12.46
CA ASP A 215 -5.86 11.21 11.06
C ASP A 215 -4.79 10.56 10.17
N ALA A 216 -3.58 10.40 10.71
CA ALA A 216 -2.48 9.74 10.01
C ALA A 216 -1.61 8.88 10.95
N LEU A 217 -1.13 7.77 10.42
CA LEU A 217 -0.18 6.87 11.05
C LEU A 217 1.05 6.70 10.16
N ARG A 218 2.20 7.19 10.63
CA ARG A 218 3.50 7.09 9.97
C ARG A 218 4.37 6.04 10.64
N ILE A 219 4.69 4.98 9.90
CA ILE A 219 5.50 3.84 10.36
C ILE A 219 6.83 3.87 9.61
N SER A 220 7.95 3.93 10.33
CA SER A 220 9.30 3.82 9.76
C SER A 220 9.93 2.47 10.09
N ILE A 221 10.61 1.84 9.11
CA ILE A 221 11.38 0.61 9.32
C ILE A 221 12.81 0.80 8.81
N ASN A 222 13.78 0.77 9.73
CA ASN A 222 15.18 1.07 9.42
C ASN A 222 16.11 -0.14 9.61
N GLY A 223 15.65 -1.20 10.28
CA GLY A 223 16.38 -2.46 10.44
C GLY A 223 15.63 -3.70 9.93
N GLU A 224 16.13 -4.88 10.27
CA GLU A 224 15.44 -6.16 10.08
C GLU A 224 14.48 -6.41 11.25
N THR A 225 13.26 -6.83 10.95
CA THR A 225 12.24 -7.21 11.94
C THR A 225 11.51 -8.47 11.49
N PRO A 226 11.27 -9.45 12.37
CA PRO A 226 10.43 -10.60 12.05
C PRO A 226 8.92 -10.23 12.11
N PHE A 227 8.55 -9.10 12.72
CA PHE A 227 7.17 -8.86 13.13
C PHE A 227 6.32 -8.23 12.01
N PRO A 228 5.14 -8.79 11.70
CA PRO A 228 4.28 -8.31 10.63
C PRO A 228 3.63 -6.96 10.96
N ILE A 229 3.52 -6.08 9.97
CA ILE A 229 2.71 -4.88 10.05
C ILE A 229 1.29 -5.24 9.65
N THR A 230 0.38 -5.39 10.63
CA THR A 230 -0.99 -5.81 10.35
C THR A 230 -2.05 -5.14 11.22
N SER A 231 -3.16 -4.74 10.58
CA SER A 231 -4.39 -4.25 11.22
C SER A 231 -5.49 -5.32 11.31
N GLN A 232 -5.16 -6.59 11.02
CA GLN A 232 -6.07 -7.72 11.20
C GLN A 232 -6.37 -8.01 12.66
N PHE A 233 -7.58 -8.50 12.91
CA PHE A 233 -7.95 -9.09 14.18
C PHE A 233 -8.97 -10.22 14.00
N ALA A 234 -8.97 -11.17 14.93
CA ALA A 234 -9.90 -12.28 15.01
C ALA A 234 -10.63 -12.28 16.34
N LEU A 235 -11.95 -12.48 16.31
CA LEU A 235 -12.82 -12.40 17.48
C LEU A 235 -13.48 -13.74 17.79
N PHE A 236 -13.43 -14.11 19.06
CA PHE A 236 -14.02 -15.33 19.61
C PHE A 236 -14.89 -14.96 20.80
N LYS A 237 -16.09 -15.54 20.88
CA LYS A 237 -16.93 -15.50 22.07
C LYS A 237 -16.60 -16.69 22.95
N LEU A 238 -16.43 -16.47 24.26
CA LEU A 238 -16.37 -17.53 25.25
C LEU A 238 -17.80 -18.04 25.50
N GLU A 239 -18.01 -19.36 25.44
CA GLU A 239 -19.37 -19.91 25.53
C GLU A 239 -19.91 -19.98 26.98
N ASP A 240 -19.03 -19.96 27.99
CA ASP A 240 -19.41 -19.94 29.40
C ASP A 240 -18.54 -18.96 30.19
N VAL A 241 -19.18 -18.02 30.89
CA VAL A 241 -18.49 -16.98 31.67
C VAL A 241 -17.64 -17.54 32.82
N LYS A 242 -17.91 -18.77 33.27
CA LYS A 242 -17.09 -19.43 34.31
C LYS A 242 -15.66 -19.72 33.84
N ASP A 243 -15.45 -19.83 32.53
CA ASP A 243 -14.15 -20.16 31.93
C ASP A 243 -13.26 -18.90 31.77
N ARG A 244 -13.74 -17.74 32.26
CA ARG A 244 -13.04 -16.44 32.19
C ARG A 244 -11.63 -16.50 32.76
N ASP A 245 -11.44 -17.02 33.96
CA ASP A 245 -10.14 -17.06 34.63
C ASP A 245 -9.13 -17.91 33.83
N ALA A 246 -9.59 -18.97 33.16
CA ALA A 246 -8.77 -19.80 32.27
C ALA A 246 -8.44 -19.08 30.95
N ALA A 247 -9.38 -18.28 30.42
CA ALA A 247 -9.15 -17.42 29.26
C ALA A 247 -8.16 -16.28 29.57
N GLU A 248 -8.23 -15.67 30.75
CA GLU A 248 -7.27 -14.66 31.22
C GLU A 248 -5.86 -15.26 31.43
N GLN A 249 -5.75 -16.44 32.07
CA GLN A 249 -4.48 -17.17 32.17
C GLN A 249 -3.88 -17.56 30.79
N PHE A 250 -4.74 -17.90 29.83
CA PHE A 250 -4.30 -18.14 28.45
C PHE A 250 -3.77 -16.87 27.78
N VAL A 251 -4.43 -15.73 27.97
CA VAL A 251 -3.99 -14.42 27.45
C VAL A 251 -2.64 -13.99 28.06
N GLU A 252 -2.41 -14.25 29.35
CA GLU A 252 -1.13 -13.96 30.01
C GLU A 252 0.02 -14.85 29.51
N ALA A 253 -0.26 -16.09 29.10
CA ALA A 253 0.76 -17.07 28.72
C ALA A 253 0.34 -18.00 27.55
N PRO A 254 0.06 -17.47 26.35
CA PRO A 254 -0.61 -18.22 25.26
C PRO A 254 0.23 -19.35 24.66
N ARG A 255 1.54 -19.38 24.93
CA ARG A 255 2.45 -20.48 24.54
C ARG A 255 2.67 -21.52 25.65
N SER A 256 2.12 -21.33 26.84
CA SER A 256 2.33 -22.21 28.02
C SER A 256 1.04 -22.72 28.63
N ALA A 257 -0.05 -21.97 28.53
CA ALA A 257 -1.40 -22.41 28.88
C ALA A 257 -2.07 -23.06 27.66
N LEU A 258 -2.69 -24.23 27.86
CA LEU A 258 -3.53 -24.85 26.84
C LEU A 258 -4.92 -24.17 26.85
N PRO A 259 -5.41 -23.59 25.74
CA PRO A 259 -6.74 -22.98 25.68
C PRO A 259 -7.85 -24.03 25.57
N ASP A 260 -8.04 -24.79 26.66
CA ASP A 260 -8.92 -25.96 26.73
C ASP A 260 -10.40 -25.63 27.10
N PHE A 261 -10.84 -24.40 26.80
CA PHE A 261 -12.19 -23.91 27.04
C PHE A 261 -12.99 -23.75 25.72
N PRO A 262 -14.33 -23.88 25.76
CA PRO A 262 -15.18 -23.77 24.57
C PRO A 262 -15.31 -22.31 24.10
N VAL A 263 -14.96 -22.08 22.84
CA VAL A 263 -15.13 -20.79 22.15
C VAL A 263 -15.96 -20.94 20.88
N ARG A 264 -16.52 -19.82 20.43
CA ARG A 264 -17.14 -19.67 19.11
C ARG A 264 -16.43 -18.58 18.32
N TYR A 265 -15.86 -18.96 17.18
CA TYR A 265 -15.24 -18.03 16.24
C TYR A 265 -16.32 -17.21 15.52
N LEU A 266 -16.23 -15.88 15.67
CA LEU A 266 -17.16 -14.91 15.08
C LEU A 266 -16.66 -14.36 13.73
N GLY A 267 -15.34 -14.34 13.53
CA GLY A 267 -14.72 -13.98 12.26
C GLY A 267 -13.34 -13.35 12.43
N THR A 268 -12.73 -13.04 11.28
CA THR A 268 -11.51 -12.24 11.15
C THR A 268 -11.83 -11.07 10.23
N ALA A 269 -11.37 -9.88 10.60
CA ALA A 269 -11.54 -8.65 9.84
C ALA A 269 -10.27 -7.79 9.95
N MET A 270 -10.19 -6.79 9.08
CA MET A 270 -9.35 -5.61 9.26
C MET A 270 -10.06 -4.66 10.21
N LEU A 271 -9.33 -4.01 11.12
CA LEU A 271 -9.93 -2.96 11.95
C LEU A 271 -10.46 -1.83 11.05
N ARG A 272 -11.74 -1.45 11.21
CA ARG A 272 -12.27 -0.27 10.51
C ARG A 272 -11.62 0.99 11.08
N THR A 273 -11.04 1.77 10.19
CA THR A 273 -10.38 3.04 10.47
C THR A 273 -10.37 3.92 9.23
N GLU A 274 -10.40 5.23 9.44
CA GLU A 274 -10.26 6.28 8.42
C GLU A 274 -8.84 6.87 8.42
N THR A 275 -7.93 6.36 9.25
CA THR A 275 -6.51 6.76 9.32
C THR A 275 -5.81 6.61 7.98
N THR A 276 -5.10 7.65 7.54
CA THR A 276 -4.16 7.55 6.41
C THR A 276 -2.88 6.85 6.87
N ILE A 277 -2.52 5.72 6.25
CA ILE A 277 -1.40 4.88 6.73
C ILE A 277 -0.20 5.03 5.78
N GLU A 278 0.90 5.59 6.28
CA GLU A 278 2.17 5.71 5.55
C GLU A 278 3.20 4.77 6.17
N VAL A 279 3.78 3.87 5.39
CA VAL A 279 4.85 2.95 5.82
C VAL A 279 6.08 3.17 4.95
N SER A 280 7.22 3.53 5.53
CA SER A 280 8.42 3.87 4.78
C SER A 280 9.71 3.40 5.44
N GLY A 281 10.82 3.48 4.71
CA GLY A 281 12.17 3.21 5.21
C GLY A 281 12.96 2.29 4.29
N HIS A 282 14.02 1.69 4.82
CA HIS A 282 14.93 0.80 4.08
C HIS A 282 15.12 -0.58 4.74
N GLY A 283 14.34 -0.85 5.78
CA GLY A 283 14.37 -2.09 6.55
C GLY A 283 13.84 -3.33 5.80
N VAL A 284 13.87 -4.44 6.52
CA VAL A 284 13.46 -5.77 6.05
C VAL A 284 12.43 -6.35 7.01
N ILE A 285 11.26 -6.77 6.49
CA ILE A 285 10.33 -7.61 7.25
C ILE A 285 10.55 -9.08 6.84
N ASP A 286 11.03 -9.93 7.75
CA ASP A 286 11.51 -11.29 7.43
C ASP A 286 10.62 -12.42 7.99
N GLY A 287 9.89 -13.07 7.09
CA GLY A 287 9.01 -14.22 7.37
C GLY A 287 9.72 -15.56 7.59
N ARG A 288 11.06 -15.64 7.57
CA ARG A 288 11.83 -16.90 7.70
C ARG A 288 11.44 -17.72 8.93
N HIS A 289 11.10 -17.05 10.03
CA HIS A 289 10.66 -17.72 11.27
C HIS A 289 9.33 -18.49 11.09
N LEU A 290 8.45 -18.03 10.21
CA LEU A 290 7.18 -18.72 9.86
C LEU A 290 7.39 -19.84 8.85
N GLN A 291 8.42 -19.74 8.00
CA GLN A 291 8.80 -20.85 7.12
C GLN A 291 9.29 -22.08 7.92
N ALA A 292 9.84 -21.88 9.12
CA ALA A 292 10.34 -22.96 9.97
C ALA A 292 9.24 -23.77 10.69
N LEU A 293 7.99 -23.29 10.67
CA LEU A 293 6.87 -24.01 11.28
C LEU A 293 6.54 -25.28 10.47
N PRO A 294 6.13 -26.41 11.12
CA PRO A 294 5.70 -27.63 10.43
C PRO A 294 4.62 -27.30 9.39
N ASP A 295 4.66 -27.95 8.22
CA ASP A 295 3.94 -27.65 6.95
C ASP A 295 2.48 -27.12 7.05
N MET A 296 2.32 -25.93 7.65
CA MET A 296 1.09 -25.13 7.69
C MET A 296 0.83 -24.42 6.35
N SER A 297 1.88 -24.39 5.52
CA SER A 297 1.89 -24.04 4.12
C SER A 297 0.78 -24.76 3.32
N ASN A 298 0.54 -26.04 3.61
CA ASN A 298 -0.43 -26.83 2.87
C ASN A 298 -1.87 -26.70 3.43
N ARG A 299 -2.61 -25.64 3.08
CA ARG A 299 -3.98 -25.38 3.64
C ARG A 299 -4.93 -26.58 3.58
N TRP A 300 -4.73 -27.46 2.61
CA TRP A 300 -5.57 -28.64 2.38
C TRP A 300 -5.45 -29.68 3.49
N LEU A 301 -4.42 -29.59 4.32
CA LEU A 301 -4.22 -30.40 5.51
C LEU A 301 -4.98 -29.87 6.73
N PHE A 302 -5.51 -28.64 6.72
CA PHE A 302 -6.11 -28.01 7.90
C PHE A 302 -7.58 -27.64 7.68
N ARG A 303 -8.38 -27.82 8.74
CA ARG A 303 -9.75 -27.33 8.79
C ARG A 303 -9.72 -25.82 8.92
N ALA A 304 -10.49 -25.12 8.08
CA ALA A 304 -10.81 -23.72 8.33
C ALA A 304 -11.46 -23.58 9.72
N LEU A 305 -11.22 -22.45 10.39
CA LEU A 305 -11.76 -22.17 11.72
C LEU A 305 -13.29 -22.40 11.75
N PRO A 306 -13.86 -23.16 12.72
CA PRO A 306 -15.27 -23.54 12.74
C PRO A 306 -16.24 -22.36 12.97
N HIS A 307 -16.46 -21.54 11.94
CA HIS A 307 -17.30 -20.34 12.01
C HIS A 307 -18.70 -20.64 12.55
N GLY A 308 -19.10 -19.91 13.60
CA GLY A 308 -20.40 -20.06 14.27
C GLY A 308 -20.61 -21.37 15.03
N LYS A 309 -19.61 -22.28 15.07
CA LYS A 309 -19.63 -23.52 15.85
C LYS A 309 -18.80 -23.36 17.12
N VAL A 310 -19.11 -24.18 18.11
CA VAL A 310 -18.32 -24.31 19.35
C VAL A 310 -17.19 -25.31 19.13
N PHE A 311 -15.98 -24.95 19.53
CA PHE A 311 -14.76 -25.77 19.52
C PHE A 311 -13.78 -25.23 20.57
N LYS A 312 -12.65 -25.90 20.78
CA LYS A 312 -11.54 -25.40 21.61
C LYS A 312 -10.39 -24.96 20.73
N LEU A 313 -9.67 -23.90 21.10
CA LEU A 313 -8.46 -23.48 20.36
C LEU A 313 -7.35 -24.55 20.43
N SER A 314 -7.38 -25.41 21.47
CA SER A 314 -6.53 -26.59 21.63
C SER A 314 -6.91 -27.78 20.73
N ASP A 315 -8.11 -27.79 20.11
CA ASP A 315 -8.54 -28.90 19.25
C ASP A 315 -7.64 -29.00 18.00
N THR A 316 -7.37 -30.24 17.56
CA THR A 316 -6.58 -30.51 16.35
C THR A 316 -7.30 -30.04 15.09
N ALA A 317 -6.65 -29.14 14.33
CA ALA A 317 -7.15 -28.63 13.05
C ALA A 317 -6.85 -29.56 11.87
N THR A 318 -5.89 -30.49 12.02
CA THR A 318 -5.42 -31.37 10.93
C THR A 318 -6.51 -32.33 10.41
N VAL A 319 -6.57 -32.49 9.09
CA VAL A 319 -7.60 -33.25 8.35
C VAL A 319 -7.16 -34.69 8.06
N ARG A 320 -5.86 -34.95 7.92
CA ARG A 320 -5.34 -36.28 7.57
C ARG A 320 -5.27 -37.22 8.79
N SER A 321 -5.64 -38.47 8.54
CA SER A 321 -5.63 -39.57 9.52
C SER A 321 -4.44 -40.53 9.35
N ASP A 322 -3.45 -40.19 8.52
CA ASP A 322 -2.28 -41.04 8.23
C ASP A 322 -1.18 -40.94 9.29
N GLY A 323 -1.36 -40.09 10.31
CA GLY A 323 -0.57 -40.07 11.55
C GLY A 323 0.85 -39.49 11.43
N ASN A 324 1.24 -39.02 10.24
CA ASN A 324 2.59 -38.54 9.93
C ASN A 324 2.75 -37.01 10.00
N PHE A 325 1.76 -36.29 10.54
CA PHE A 325 1.83 -34.84 10.75
C PHE A 325 1.76 -34.54 12.25
N ASP A 326 2.59 -33.59 12.70
CA ASP A 326 2.46 -33.00 14.03
C ASP A 326 1.04 -32.45 14.20
N GLN A 327 0.47 -32.58 15.40
CA GLN A 327 -0.90 -32.18 15.66
C GLN A 327 -1.01 -30.64 15.73
N VAL A 328 -1.23 -30.01 14.58
CA VAL A 328 -1.51 -28.57 14.52
C VAL A 328 -2.88 -28.25 15.13
N THR A 329 -2.93 -27.27 16.04
CA THR A 329 -4.14 -26.80 16.73
C THR A 329 -4.81 -25.63 16.00
N TYR A 330 -6.08 -25.33 16.31
CA TYR A 330 -6.73 -24.13 15.74
C TYR A 330 -6.07 -22.82 16.17
N GLN A 331 -5.48 -22.75 17.38
CA GLN A 331 -4.64 -21.63 17.78
C GLN A 331 -3.51 -21.39 16.77
N GLN A 332 -2.72 -22.44 16.47
CA GLN A 332 -1.57 -22.33 15.56
C GLN A 332 -2.01 -21.96 14.13
N VAL A 333 -3.13 -22.49 13.65
CA VAL A 333 -3.70 -22.11 12.34
C VAL A 333 -4.07 -20.62 12.32
N LEU A 334 -4.69 -20.09 13.38
CA LEU A 334 -5.03 -18.66 13.47
C LEU A 334 -3.78 -17.78 13.53
N GLU A 335 -2.85 -18.12 14.42
CA GLU A 335 -1.60 -17.39 14.61
C GLU A 335 -0.82 -17.33 13.29
N TYR A 336 -0.73 -18.46 12.57
CA TYR A 336 -0.15 -18.49 11.23
C TYR A 336 -0.90 -17.60 10.23
N GLN A 337 -2.24 -17.65 10.20
CA GLN A 337 -3.04 -16.85 9.26
C GLN A 337 -2.77 -15.35 9.37
N LEU A 338 -2.74 -14.79 10.59
CA LEU A 338 -2.49 -13.36 10.78
C LEU A 338 -0.99 -13.00 10.65
N ASN A 339 -0.07 -13.86 11.10
CA ASN A 339 1.37 -13.54 11.06
C ASN A 339 2.01 -13.63 9.67
N SER A 340 1.39 -14.36 8.75
CA SER A 340 2.06 -14.83 7.53
C SER A 340 2.30 -13.86 6.37
N GLY A 341 1.86 -12.60 6.25
CA GLY A 341 1.19 -11.63 7.13
C GLY A 341 1.94 -10.29 7.10
N LEU A 342 3.17 -10.34 6.58
CA LEU A 342 4.26 -9.39 6.73
C LEU A 342 3.88 -7.92 6.54
N ILE A 343 3.08 -7.59 5.52
CA ILE A 343 2.34 -6.32 5.47
C ILE A 343 0.88 -6.63 5.10
N THR A 344 -0.06 -6.30 5.99
CA THR A 344 -1.49 -6.59 5.79
C THR A 344 -2.32 -5.44 6.35
N LEU A 345 -2.72 -4.51 5.49
CA LEU A 345 -3.30 -3.22 5.87
C LEU A 345 -4.57 -2.91 5.09
N SER A 346 -5.55 -2.31 5.76
CA SER A 346 -6.72 -1.69 5.13
C SER A 346 -7.05 -0.37 5.83
N SER A 347 -7.51 0.61 5.06
CA SER A 347 -7.96 1.93 5.52
C SER A 347 -9.09 2.43 4.62
N ALA A 348 -10.07 3.10 5.25
CA ALA A 348 -11.20 3.75 4.59
C ALA A 348 -10.97 5.25 4.31
N SER A 349 -9.76 5.75 4.59
CA SER A 349 -9.35 7.15 4.36
C SER A 349 -9.76 7.69 2.99
N ASP A 350 -10.21 8.94 2.95
CA ASP A 350 -10.49 9.71 1.73
C ASP A 350 -9.24 10.36 1.12
N ALA A 351 -8.05 10.15 1.69
CA ALA A 351 -6.78 10.59 1.10
C ALA A 351 -6.58 10.03 -0.33
N PRO A 352 -5.81 10.71 -1.21
CA PRO A 352 -5.56 10.27 -2.59
C PRO A 352 -5.05 8.82 -2.69
N PHE A 353 -4.26 8.40 -1.69
CA PHE A 353 -4.00 7.01 -1.37
C PHE A 353 -4.25 6.82 0.14
N ALA A 354 -5.15 5.92 0.50
CA ALA A 354 -5.47 5.63 1.91
C ALA A 354 -4.33 4.89 2.63
N ILE A 355 -3.49 4.19 1.86
CA ILE A 355 -2.28 3.52 2.32
C ILE A 355 -1.16 3.75 1.32
N SER A 356 0.01 4.18 1.79
CA SER A 356 1.24 4.30 1.01
C SER A 356 2.34 3.45 1.65
N VAL A 357 3.03 2.61 0.87
CA VAL A 357 4.11 1.75 1.36
C VAL A 357 5.34 1.88 0.45
N GLU A 358 6.46 2.36 0.99
CA GLU A 358 7.61 2.81 0.20
C GLU A 358 8.97 2.26 0.63
N SER A 359 9.82 1.93 -0.34
CA SER A 359 11.26 1.65 -0.22
C SER A 359 11.70 0.44 0.62
N LEU A 360 10.77 -0.36 1.13
CA LEU A 360 11.00 -1.51 2.00
C LEU A 360 11.36 -2.82 1.28
N THR A 361 11.94 -3.76 2.05
CA THR A 361 12.11 -5.15 1.65
C THR A 361 11.18 -6.06 2.47
N VAL A 362 10.48 -6.98 1.80
CA VAL A 362 9.73 -8.07 2.42
C VAL A 362 10.41 -9.38 2.02
N ALA A 363 10.87 -10.15 3.00
CA ALA A 363 11.74 -11.29 2.79
C ALA A 363 11.13 -12.60 3.31
N ASN A 364 11.43 -13.69 2.60
CA ASN A 364 11.12 -15.07 2.99
C ASN A 364 9.66 -15.26 3.43
N ALA A 365 8.70 -14.76 2.64
CA ALA A 365 7.30 -14.96 2.96
C ALA A 365 7.01 -16.48 3.06
N PRO A 366 6.25 -16.92 4.07
CA PRO A 366 5.78 -18.29 4.13
C PRO A 366 4.72 -18.53 3.05
N THR A 367 4.57 -19.77 2.61
CA THR A 367 3.45 -20.17 1.76
C THR A 367 2.14 -19.87 2.47
N ARG A 368 1.28 -19.12 1.81
CA ARG A 368 -0.10 -18.90 2.22
C ARG A 368 -0.89 -18.50 1.00
N HIS A 369 -2.18 -18.79 0.97
CA HIS A 369 -3.01 -18.42 -0.18
C HIS A 369 -3.50 -16.96 -0.12
N GLN A 370 -2.56 -16.06 0.16
CA GLN A 370 -2.65 -14.61 0.27
C GLN A 370 -1.26 -14.03 -0.06
N ALA A 371 -1.21 -12.82 -0.62
CA ALA A 371 0.05 -12.14 -0.92
C ALA A 371 0.95 -11.95 0.32
N ALA A 372 2.26 -11.80 0.11
CA ALA A 372 3.15 -11.35 1.19
C ALA A 372 2.80 -9.94 1.70
N ILE A 373 2.30 -9.10 0.79
CA ILE A 373 1.81 -7.73 1.02
C ILE A 373 0.35 -7.66 0.56
N ASN A 374 -0.59 -7.37 1.46
CA ASN A 374 -2.01 -7.17 1.12
C ASN A 374 -2.42 -5.76 1.54
N LEU A 375 -2.82 -4.93 0.58
CA LEU A 375 -3.27 -3.56 0.83
C LEU A 375 -4.70 -3.38 0.31
N ASN A 376 -5.63 -3.06 1.22
CA ASN A 376 -7.05 -2.82 0.91
C ASN A 376 -7.71 -3.97 0.10
N VAL A 377 -7.26 -5.21 0.32
CA VAL A 377 -7.68 -6.37 -0.49
C VAL A 377 -9.14 -6.75 -0.24
N VAL A 378 -9.83 -7.12 -1.31
CA VAL A 378 -11.27 -7.46 -1.27
C VAL A 378 -11.58 -8.69 -0.40
N THR A 379 -10.61 -9.58 -0.19
CA THR A 379 -10.74 -10.77 0.66
C THR A 379 -10.67 -10.48 2.16
N GLN A 380 -10.40 -9.22 2.55
CA GLN A 380 -10.19 -8.81 3.94
C GLN A 380 -11.15 -7.63 4.28
N PRO A 381 -12.38 -7.94 4.76
CA PRO A 381 -13.36 -6.91 5.12
C PRO A 381 -12.89 -6.05 6.28
N MET A 382 -13.40 -4.82 6.35
CA MET A 382 -13.24 -3.94 7.50
C MET A 382 -14.44 -4.07 8.46
N ALA A 383 -14.16 -4.13 9.76
CA ALA A 383 -15.17 -4.10 10.80
C ALA A 383 -14.62 -3.41 12.06
N THR A 384 -15.49 -2.72 12.78
CA THR A 384 -15.27 -2.46 14.21
C THR A 384 -15.47 -3.74 15.03
N LEU A 385 -15.09 -3.72 16.32
CA LEU A 385 -15.30 -4.86 17.22
C LEU A 385 -16.79 -5.24 17.33
N ASP A 386 -17.67 -4.25 17.44
CA ASP A 386 -19.12 -4.45 17.56
C ASP A 386 -19.74 -4.98 16.27
N GLU A 387 -19.31 -4.48 15.11
CA GLU A 387 -19.76 -5.02 13.84
C GLU A 387 -19.36 -6.48 13.65
N LEU A 388 -18.10 -6.84 13.94
CA LEU A 388 -17.66 -8.22 13.86
C LEU A 388 -18.41 -9.12 14.85
N ARG A 389 -18.69 -8.62 16.06
CA ARG A 389 -19.54 -9.30 17.07
C ARG A 389 -20.95 -9.58 16.54
N GLU A 390 -21.52 -8.65 15.79
CA GLU A 390 -22.84 -8.76 15.16
C GLU A 390 -22.83 -9.45 13.78
N GLY A 391 -21.66 -9.93 13.31
CA GLY A 391 -21.49 -10.58 12.01
C GLY A 391 -21.62 -9.61 10.82
N ARG A 392 -21.49 -8.31 11.04
CA ARG A 392 -21.44 -7.26 10.03
C ARG A 392 -20.01 -7.07 9.54
N PHE A 393 -19.85 -6.96 8.23
CA PHE A 393 -18.59 -6.75 7.54
C PHE A 393 -18.79 -5.70 6.46
N ASP A 394 -17.83 -4.79 6.30
CA ASP A 394 -17.83 -3.83 5.21
C ASP A 394 -16.68 -4.12 4.25
N PHE A 395 -17.03 -4.44 3.01
CA PHE A 395 -16.11 -4.76 1.92
C PHE A 395 -15.95 -3.59 0.94
N GLU A 396 -16.72 -2.51 1.07
CA GLU A 396 -16.55 -1.28 0.30
C GLU A 396 -15.67 -0.27 1.04
N ALA A 397 -15.65 -0.27 2.38
CA ALA A 397 -14.75 0.57 3.17
C ALA A 397 -13.27 0.40 2.76
N SER A 398 -12.81 -0.81 2.42
CA SER A 398 -11.45 -1.06 1.92
C SER A 398 -11.30 -0.84 0.40
N ASN A 399 -12.24 -0.19 -0.27
CA ASN A 399 -12.17 0.14 -1.71
C ASN A 399 -11.55 1.52 -1.95
N ARG A 400 -10.48 1.85 -1.22
CA ARG A 400 -9.73 3.11 -1.37
C ARG A 400 -8.39 2.87 -2.07
N PRO A 401 -7.93 3.77 -2.96
CA PRO A 401 -6.66 3.63 -3.66
C PRO A 401 -5.49 3.43 -2.69
N VAL A 402 -4.47 2.68 -3.10
CA VAL A 402 -3.21 2.53 -2.35
C VAL A 402 -2.01 2.75 -3.26
N HIS A 403 -0.88 3.14 -2.68
CA HIS A 403 0.39 3.34 -3.39
C HIS A 403 1.47 2.40 -2.83
N LEU A 404 2.22 1.76 -3.73
CA LEU A 404 3.27 0.81 -3.38
C LEU A 404 4.51 1.08 -4.24
N ALA A 405 5.55 1.69 -3.68
CA ALA A 405 6.70 2.18 -4.45
C ALA A 405 8.05 1.63 -3.94
N GLY A 406 8.96 1.28 -4.86
CA GLY A 406 10.36 0.94 -4.50
C GLY A 406 10.54 -0.37 -3.71
N ILE A 407 9.53 -1.24 -3.70
CA ILE A 407 9.47 -2.44 -2.86
C ILE A 407 10.27 -3.61 -3.42
N LYS A 408 10.90 -4.38 -2.54
CA LYS A 408 11.60 -5.63 -2.87
C LYS A 408 10.94 -6.81 -2.15
N VAL A 409 10.31 -7.72 -2.88
CA VAL A 409 9.90 -9.04 -2.37
C VAL A 409 10.99 -10.05 -2.72
N VAL A 410 11.58 -10.71 -1.72
CA VAL A 410 12.76 -11.58 -1.90
C VAL A 410 12.67 -12.89 -1.10
N GLY A 411 13.19 -13.98 -1.66
CA GLY A 411 13.30 -15.25 -0.92
C GLY A 411 11.98 -16.00 -0.72
N ASN A 412 10.93 -15.63 -1.46
CA ASN A 412 9.67 -16.39 -1.56
C ASN A 412 9.90 -17.64 -2.42
N TRP A 413 10.67 -18.60 -1.90
CA TRP A 413 11.08 -19.84 -2.58
C TRP A 413 10.00 -20.93 -2.60
N ARG A 414 8.90 -20.75 -1.85
CA ARG A 414 7.85 -21.76 -1.72
C ARG A 414 6.65 -21.43 -2.61
N ASP A 415 5.92 -22.46 -3.03
CA ASP A 415 4.64 -22.33 -3.71
C ASP A 415 3.64 -21.51 -2.89
N ALA A 416 2.67 -20.85 -3.56
CA ALA A 416 1.74 -19.90 -2.94
C ALA A 416 2.44 -18.91 -1.99
N ALA A 417 3.54 -18.29 -2.45
CA ALA A 417 4.19 -17.15 -1.80
C ALA A 417 4.14 -15.93 -2.74
N ASP A 418 2.92 -15.51 -3.03
CA ASP A 418 2.55 -14.55 -4.06
C ASP A 418 3.20 -13.16 -3.84
N GLY A 419 3.32 -12.40 -4.93
CA GLY A 419 3.68 -10.98 -4.88
C GLY A 419 2.55 -10.10 -4.31
N PRO A 420 2.71 -8.78 -4.28
CA PRO A 420 1.74 -7.87 -3.67
C PRO A 420 0.33 -7.99 -4.27
N GLU A 421 -0.69 -7.93 -3.42
CA GLU A 421 -2.09 -7.84 -3.82
C GLU A 421 -2.66 -6.51 -3.32
N VAL A 422 -3.14 -5.69 -4.27
CA VAL A 422 -3.74 -4.37 -4.01
C VAL A 422 -5.20 -4.39 -4.46
N GLY A 423 -6.12 -4.08 -3.54
CA GLY A 423 -7.56 -4.15 -3.79
C GLY A 423 -8.25 -2.81 -4.02
N GLY A 424 -7.59 -1.68 -3.77
CA GLY A 424 -8.16 -0.36 -4.02
C GLY A 424 -8.37 -0.09 -5.51
N ASN A 425 -9.54 0.39 -5.91
CA ASN A 425 -9.70 0.96 -7.24
C ASN A 425 -8.76 2.17 -7.41
N GLY A 426 -8.11 2.32 -8.56
CA GLY A 426 -7.17 3.41 -8.84
C GLY A 426 -5.79 3.27 -8.18
N SER A 427 -5.46 2.13 -7.58
CA SER A 427 -4.16 1.92 -6.91
C SER A 427 -2.97 1.95 -7.88
N LEU A 428 -1.83 2.42 -7.37
CA LEU A 428 -0.57 2.52 -8.11
C LEU A 428 0.52 1.64 -7.46
N VAL A 429 1.14 0.77 -8.25
CA VAL A 429 2.28 -0.04 -7.84
C VAL A 429 3.45 0.22 -8.79
N GLU A 430 4.60 0.63 -8.25
CA GLU A 430 5.72 1.04 -9.09
C GLU A 430 7.12 0.75 -8.54
N HIS A 431 8.07 0.62 -9.47
CA HIS A 431 9.50 0.42 -9.16
C HIS A 431 9.76 -0.79 -8.23
N VAL A 432 9.03 -1.88 -8.45
CA VAL A 432 9.08 -3.09 -7.60
C VAL A 432 10.03 -4.16 -8.14
N PHE A 433 10.69 -4.87 -7.23
CA PHE A 433 11.45 -6.10 -7.50
C PHE A 433 10.75 -7.29 -6.83
N LEU A 434 10.39 -8.31 -7.59
CA LEU A 434 9.55 -9.43 -7.13
C LEU A 434 10.25 -10.76 -7.43
N HIS A 435 10.82 -11.39 -6.41
CA HIS A 435 11.21 -12.81 -6.47
C HIS A 435 10.16 -13.63 -5.73
N VAL A 436 9.36 -14.38 -6.48
CA VAL A 436 8.18 -15.12 -6.00
C VAL A 436 8.07 -16.50 -6.66
N ALA A 437 7.38 -17.42 -5.98
CA ALA A 437 7.05 -18.74 -6.51
C ALA A 437 5.52 -18.98 -6.49
N ASP A 438 4.75 -17.92 -6.78
CA ASP A 438 3.37 -17.99 -7.27
C ASP A 438 3.09 -16.70 -8.07
N ASP A 439 1.84 -16.25 -8.16
CA ASP A 439 1.45 -15.06 -8.92
C ASP A 439 2.21 -13.80 -8.49
N ALA A 440 3.08 -13.26 -9.36
CA ALA A 440 3.92 -12.09 -9.03
C ALA A 440 3.14 -10.78 -9.02
N ILE A 441 2.31 -10.57 -10.04
CA ILE A 441 1.46 -9.39 -10.17
C ILE A 441 0.01 -9.87 -10.20
N LYS A 442 -0.79 -9.46 -9.21
CA LYS A 442 -2.23 -9.70 -9.20
C LYS A 442 -3.01 -8.42 -9.46
N LEU A 443 -3.99 -8.49 -10.34
CA LEU A 443 -5.02 -7.47 -10.46
C LEU A 443 -6.30 -7.93 -9.75
N ALA A 444 -6.66 -7.23 -8.68
CA ALA A 444 -7.87 -7.48 -7.90
C ALA A 444 -8.88 -6.31 -7.94
N ALA A 445 -8.59 -5.24 -8.68
CA ALA A 445 -9.39 -4.01 -8.71
C ALA A 445 -9.34 -3.28 -10.06
N GLN A 446 -10.15 -2.24 -10.18
CA GLN A 446 -10.32 -1.41 -11.38
C GLN A 446 -9.27 -0.29 -11.42
N PHE A 447 -8.83 0.10 -12.62
CA PHE A 447 -7.90 1.21 -12.87
C PHE A 447 -6.56 1.10 -12.12
N VAL A 448 -6.16 -0.11 -11.77
CA VAL A 448 -4.87 -0.37 -11.10
C VAL A 448 -3.75 -0.22 -12.12
N ILE A 449 -2.71 0.53 -11.76
CA ILE A 449 -1.52 0.73 -12.58
C ILE A 449 -0.34 0.02 -11.92
N TYR A 450 0.26 -0.93 -12.62
CA TYR A 450 1.60 -1.46 -12.34
C TYR A 450 2.59 -0.84 -13.33
N ARG A 451 3.67 -0.21 -12.86
CA ARG A 451 4.75 0.27 -13.76
C ARG A 451 6.16 -0.05 -13.25
N HIS A 452 7.07 -0.40 -14.15
CA HIS A 452 8.49 -0.66 -13.84
C HIS A 452 8.70 -1.79 -12.80
N ALA A 453 8.16 -2.98 -13.07
CA ALA A 453 8.35 -4.16 -12.22
C ALA A 453 9.48 -5.06 -12.77
N THR A 454 10.41 -5.50 -11.91
CA THR A 454 11.37 -6.58 -12.23
C THR A 454 10.95 -7.87 -11.54
N VAL A 455 10.86 -8.99 -12.27
CA VAL A 455 10.36 -10.26 -11.75
C VAL A 455 11.39 -11.40 -11.90
N LEU A 456 11.57 -12.18 -10.83
CA LEU A 456 12.15 -13.52 -10.81
C LEU A 456 11.03 -14.52 -10.47
N GLN A 457 10.47 -15.15 -11.49
CA GLN A 457 9.33 -16.07 -11.35
C GLN A 457 9.81 -17.50 -11.09
N GLY A 458 9.23 -18.14 -10.07
CA GLY A 458 9.37 -19.57 -9.78
C GLY A 458 8.68 -20.47 -10.81
N ASP A 459 8.35 -21.69 -10.41
CA ASP A 459 7.71 -22.69 -11.28
C ASP A 459 6.17 -22.72 -11.17
N ALA A 460 5.62 -22.32 -10.01
CA ALA A 460 4.19 -22.05 -9.79
C ALA A 460 3.80 -20.59 -10.10
N GLY A 461 2.49 -20.35 -10.26
CA GLY A 461 1.87 -19.04 -10.52
C GLY A 461 2.26 -18.34 -11.83
N GLY A 462 1.51 -17.30 -12.20
CA GLY A 462 1.81 -16.43 -13.34
C GLY A 462 2.76 -15.28 -13.00
N VAL A 463 3.48 -14.74 -13.98
CA VAL A 463 4.09 -13.41 -13.79
C VAL A 463 2.98 -12.36 -13.59
N MET A 464 1.87 -12.52 -14.30
CA MET A 464 0.67 -11.72 -14.16
C MET A 464 -0.55 -12.62 -14.05
N ASN A 465 -1.26 -12.54 -12.92
CA ASN A 465 -2.62 -13.05 -12.76
C ASN A 465 -3.60 -11.88 -12.82
N ILE A 466 -4.12 -11.61 -14.01
CA ILE A 466 -4.96 -10.42 -14.26
C ILE A 466 -6.38 -10.52 -13.68
N GLY A 467 -6.77 -11.66 -13.09
CA GLY A 467 -8.11 -11.87 -12.53
C GLY A 467 -8.17 -12.32 -11.07
N SER A 468 -7.04 -12.44 -10.36
CA SER A 468 -6.92 -12.90 -8.96
C SER A 468 -7.89 -14.05 -8.58
N TYR A 469 -7.98 -15.08 -9.43
CA TYR A 469 -8.89 -16.24 -9.23
C TYR A 469 -10.40 -15.93 -9.11
N GLY A 470 -10.85 -14.71 -9.41
CA GLY A 470 -12.20 -14.21 -9.12
C GLY A 470 -12.35 -13.52 -7.75
N TYR A 471 -11.29 -13.44 -6.94
CA TYR A 471 -11.22 -12.65 -5.71
C TYR A 471 -10.90 -11.19 -6.06
N ASN A 472 -11.79 -10.52 -6.80
CA ASN A 472 -11.57 -9.16 -7.32
C ASN A 472 -12.86 -8.30 -7.29
N ARG A 473 -12.72 -6.97 -7.36
CA ARG A 473 -13.81 -5.97 -7.44
C ARG A 473 -14.29 -5.71 -8.88
N GLY A 474 -14.18 -6.72 -9.74
CA GLY A 474 -14.07 -6.54 -11.19
C GLY A 474 -12.73 -5.90 -11.56
N VAL A 475 -12.19 -6.25 -12.72
CA VAL A 475 -10.93 -5.67 -13.21
C VAL A 475 -11.20 -5.03 -14.57
N ARG A 476 -11.07 -3.69 -14.62
CA ARG A 476 -11.21 -2.90 -15.85
C ARG A 476 -10.31 -1.68 -15.88
N GLY A 477 -9.87 -1.27 -17.07
CA GLY A 477 -9.06 -0.07 -17.27
C GLY A 477 -7.66 -0.12 -16.65
N SER A 478 -7.27 -1.29 -16.12
CA SER A 478 -5.99 -1.50 -15.43
C SER A 478 -4.84 -1.64 -16.43
N ARG A 479 -3.65 -1.21 -16.03
CA ARG A 479 -2.46 -1.15 -16.90
C ARG A 479 -1.25 -1.81 -16.25
N LEU A 480 -0.47 -2.53 -17.04
CA LEU A 480 0.80 -3.11 -16.63
C LEU A 480 1.88 -2.67 -17.61
N GLU A 481 2.78 -1.80 -17.18
CA GLU A 481 3.71 -1.06 -18.03
C GLU A 481 5.16 -1.39 -17.63
N HIS A 482 6.01 -1.70 -18.62
CA HIS A 482 7.45 -1.94 -18.44
C HIS A 482 7.77 -3.08 -17.44
N ILE A 483 7.23 -4.28 -17.71
CA ILE A 483 7.41 -5.47 -16.87
C ILE A 483 8.61 -6.29 -17.37
N HIS A 484 9.64 -6.43 -16.54
CA HIS A 484 10.94 -7.00 -16.89
C HIS A 484 11.18 -8.32 -16.13
N VAL A 485 10.89 -9.45 -16.78
CA VAL A 485 11.03 -10.80 -16.22
C VAL A 485 12.47 -11.28 -16.46
N HIS A 486 13.31 -11.15 -15.43
CA HIS A 486 14.71 -11.53 -15.53
C HIS A 486 14.91 -13.05 -15.42
N ARG A 487 14.03 -13.75 -14.67
CA ARG A 487 13.98 -15.22 -14.60
C ARG A 487 12.55 -15.73 -14.61
N VAL A 488 12.34 -16.90 -15.21
CA VAL A 488 11.09 -17.66 -15.14
C VAL A 488 11.38 -19.16 -15.15
N CYS A 489 10.79 -19.89 -14.21
CA CYS A 489 11.05 -21.32 -14.01
C CYS A 489 9.80 -22.20 -14.27
N GLN A 490 8.77 -21.66 -14.92
CA GLN A 490 7.51 -22.32 -15.23
C GLN A 490 7.71 -23.53 -16.17
N GLN A 491 7.74 -24.73 -15.60
CA GLN A 491 7.85 -25.98 -16.36
C GLN A 491 6.48 -26.64 -16.58
N LEU A 492 6.39 -27.54 -17.57
CA LEU A 492 5.26 -28.45 -17.70
C LEU A 492 5.45 -29.63 -16.74
N GLN A 493 4.44 -29.92 -15.94
CA GLN A 493 4.50 -30.88 -14.85
C GLN A 493 3.85 -32.22 -15.24
N GLY A 494 4.37 -33.30 -14.66
CA GLY A 494 3.80 -34.65 -14.75
C GLY A 494 3.83 -35.30 -16.15
N PRO A 495 3.32 -36.54 -16.27
CA PRO A 495 3.31 -37.30 -17.53
C PRO A 495 2.36 -36.71 -18.57
N HIS A 496 1.40 -35.88 -18.15
CA HIS A 496 0.44 -35.19 -19.02
C HIS A 496 0.93 -33.82 -19.50
N ARG A 497 2.12 -33.38 -19.06
CA ARG A 497 2.72 -32.08 -19.42
C ARG A 497 1.78 -30.89 -19.13
N THR A 498 1.13 -30.88 -17.97
CA THR A 498 0.24 -29.77 -17.56
C THR A 498 1.04 -28.51 -17.27
N ALA A 499 0.57 -27.35 -17.68
CA ALA A 499 1.16 -26.08 -17.24
C ALA A 499 0.74 -25.81 -15.80
N GLN A 500 1.65 -26.04 -14.86
CA GLN A 500 1.38 -25.97 -13.41
C GLN A 500 0.35 -27.03 -12.96
N ASP A 501 -0.29 -26.80 -11.82
CA ASP A 501 -1.17 -27.74 -11.12
C ASP A 501 -2.56 -27.89 -11.77
N ASP A 502 -3.06 -26.83 -12.40
CA ASP A 502 -4.42 -26.74 -12.95
C ASP A 502 -4.51 -26.78 -14.49
N ASP A 503 -3.36 -26.84 -15.17
CA ASP A 503 -3.19 -26.66 -16.61
C ASP A 503 -3.70 -25.32 -17.18
N ARG A 504 -3.82 -24.27 -16.34
CA ARG A 504 -4.17 -22.89 -16.72
C ARG A 504 -3.05 -21.89 -16.38
N GLY A 505 -1.85 -22.38 -16.12
CA GLY A 505 -0.65 -21.58 -15.93
C GLY A 505 -0.09 -20.98 -17.23
N GLY A 506 0.61 -19.85 -17.10
CA GLY A 506 1.34 -19.15 -18.16
C GLY A 506 2.05 -17.89 -17.62
N LEU A 507 2.78 -17.16 -18.46
CA LEU A 507 3.37 -15.86 -18.07
C LEU A 507 2.26 -14.86 -17.69
N ILE A 508 1.27 -14.71 -18.55
CA ILE A 508 0.04 -13.97 -18.27
C ILE A 508 -1.10 -14.99 -18.20
N THR A 509 -1.77 -15.06 -17.06
CA THR A 509 -2.96 -15.88 -16.84
C THR A 509 -4.09 -15.01 -16.28
N SER A 510 -5.34 -15.39 -16.52
CA SER A 510 -6.48 -14.73 -15.86
C SER A 510 -6.96 -15.48 -14.63
N ARG A 511 -7.02 -16.81 -14.69
CA ARG A 511 -7.64 -17.72 -13.69
C ARG A 511 -8.98 -17.25 -13.12
N THR A 512 -9.70 -16.31 -13.74
CA THR A 512 -10.84 -15.63 -13.09
C THR A 512 -12.05 -16.56 -12.96
N GLY A 513 -12.70 -16.54 -11.80
CA GLY A 513 -14.05 -17.08 -11.66
C GLY A 513 -15.11 -16.11 -12.21
N ASN A 514 -16.31 -16.63 -12.48
CA ASN A 514 -17.50 -15.87 -12.86
C ASN A 514 -18.45 -15.58 -11.67
N PHE A 515 -17.94 -15.61 -10.43
CA PHE A 515 -18.73 -15.42 -9.22
C PHE A 515 -18.64 -13.98 -8.70
N ASN A 516 -19.75 -13.48 -8.13
CA ASN A 516 -19.80 -12.15 -7.54
C ASN A 516 -19.24 -12.25 -6.12
N PHE A 517 -17.91 -12.21 -5.99
CA PHE A 517 -17.28 -12.17 -4.68
C PHE A 517 -17.79 -10.91 -3.95
N LEU A 518 -18.69 -11.12 -2.97
CA LEU A 518 -19.27 -10.13 -2.06
C LEU A 518 -20.39 -9.23 -2.59
N GLY A 519 -21.04 -9.59 -3.71
CA GLY A 519 -22.21 -8.85 -4.19
C GLY A 519 -21.89 -7.55 -4.96
N GLN A 520 -20.63 -7.10 -4.96
CA GLN A 520 -20.17 -5.83 -5.57
C GLN A 520 -20.30 -5.73 -7.10
N GLY A 521 -20.71 -6.82 -7.76
CA GLY A 521 -21.06 -6.82 -9.19
C GLY A 521 -19.82 -6.73 -10.05
N THR A 522 -19.08 -7.84 -10.17
CA THR A 522 -17.87 -7.88 -11.00
C THR A 522 -18.25 -7.66 -12.47
N ASN A 523 -18.12 -6.42 -12.95
CA ASN A 523 -18.47 -6.06 -14.34
C ASN A 523 -17.72 -6.89 -15.40
N GLY A 524 -16.68 -7.61 -14.97
CA GLY A 524 -15.95 -8.58 -15.76
C GLY A 524 -14.45 -8.52 -15.51
N LEU A 525 -13.73 -9.06 -16.48
CA LEU A 525 -12.29 -8.92 -16.66
C LEU A 525 -12.04 -8.36 -18.07
N PHE A 526 -11.94 -7.05 -18.21
CA PHE A 526 -11.92 -6.41 -19.53
C PHE A 526 -11.13 -5.09 -19.59
N ASP A 527 -10.89 -4.51 -20.77
CA ASP A 527 -10.16 -3.24 -20.97
C ASP A 527 -8.80 -3.18 -20.22
N ILE A 528 -7.95 -4.20 -20.39
CA ILE A 528 -6.62 -4.27 -19.74
C ILE A 528 -5.52 -4.02 -20.76
N VAL A 529 -4.58 -3.16 -20.41
CA VAL A 529 -3.38 -2.89 -21.22
C VAL A 529 -2.16 -3.53 -20.58
N ILE A 530 -1.43 -4.34 -21.34
CA ILE A 530 -0.09 -4.81 -20.99
C ILE A 530 0.89 -4.22 -22.01
N ASP A 531 1.83 -3.41 -21.56
CA ASP A 531 2.79 -2.70 -22.42
C ASP A 531 4.23 -2.96 -21.98
N GLY A 532 5.04 -3.53 -22.86
CA GLY A 532 6.47 -3.69 -22.62
C GLY A 532 6.80 -4.82 -21.66
N LEU A 533 6.10 -5.95 -21.76
CA LEU A 533 6.55 -7.20 -21.13
C LEU A 533 7.80 -7.72 -21.86
N TRP A 534 8.93 -7.76 -21.17
CA TRP A 534 10.19 -8.32 -21.66
C TRP A 534 10.64 -9.48 -20.78
N VAL A 535 11.02 -10.61 -21.40
CA VAL A 535 11.64 -11.75 -20.73
C VAL A 535 13.11 -11.81 -21.13
N ALA A 536 14.00 -11.95 -20.16
CA ALA A 536 15.44 -11.98 -20.43
C ALA A 536 15.86 -13.18 -21.30
N PRO A 537 16.70 -12.99 -22.33
CA PRO A 537 17.27 -14.06 -23.15
C PRO A 537 18.42 -14.81 -22.44
N VAL A 538 18.25 -15.13 -21.14
CA VAL A 538 19.26 -15.81 -20.32
C VAL A 538 18.96 -17.30 -20.23
N GLY A 539 19.99 -18.13 -20.40
CA GLY A 539 19.86 -19.59 -20.33
C GLY A 539 19.36 -20.06 -18.97
N GLY A 540 18.43 -21.02 -18.96
CA GLY A 540 17.74 -21.52 -17.76
C GLY A 540 16.32 -20.95 -17.55
N ASN A 541 15.84 -20.06 -18.43
CA ASN A 541 14.44 -19.65 -18.41
C ASN A 541 13.54 -20.73 -19.06
N HIS A 542 12.44 -21.05 -18.38
CA HIS A 542 11.40 -21.99 -18.80
C HIS A 542 10.05 -21.27 -18.78
N VAL A 543 9.38 -21.21 -19.93
CA VAL A 543 8.03 -20.67 -20.08
C VAL A 543 7.09 -21.83 -20.39
N SER A 544 6.08 -22.05 -19.56
CA SER A 544 5.08 -23.10 -19.81
C SER A 544 4.18 -22.70 -20.98
N ARG A 545 3.55 -21.53 -20.88
CA ARG A 545 2.76 -20.84 -21.91
C ARG A 545 3.00 -19.34 -21.80
N ILE A 546 2.84 -18.60 -22.90
CA ILE A 546 2.87 -17.12 -22.84
C ILE A 546 1.55 -16.60 -22.26
N LEU A 547 0.41 -17.01 -22.83
CA LEU A 547 -0.93 -16.60 -22.39
C LEU A 547 -1.79 -17.81 -22.00
N ALA A 548 -2.53 -17.67 -20.90
CA ALA A 548 -3.57 -18.60 -20.45
C ALA A 548 -4.82 -17.82 -19.98
N LEU A 549 -5.65 -17.41 -20.93
CA LEU A 549 -6.73 -16.45 -20.70
C LEU A 549 -8.11 -17.11 -20.80
N GLY A 550 -8.86 -17.09 -19.71
CA GLY A 550 -10.22 -17.60 -19.70
C GLY A 550 -11.00 -17.39 -18.40
N VAL A 551 -12.23 -17.89 -18.41
CA VAL A 551 -13.15 -17.85 -17.26
C VAL A 551 -13.36 -19.28 -16.74
N MET A 552 -13.11 -19.48 -15.44
CA MET A 552 -13.31 -20.75 -14.75
C MET A 552 -14.75 -20.87 -14.27
N GLY A 553 -15.43 -21.95 -14.69
CA GLY A 553 -16.67 -22.39 -14.07
C GLY A 553 -16.40 -22.85 -12.65
N GLY A 554 -17.09 -22.23 -11.69
CA GLY A 554 -16.84 -22.44 -10.26
C GLY A 554 -16.86 -23.91 -9.81
N ARG A 555 -16.22 -24.13 -8.64
CA ARG A 555 -16.18 -25.35 -7.79
C ARG A 555 -14.98 -26.28 -7.87
N ARG A 556 -14.16 -26.35 -8.95
CA ARG A 556 -13.11 -27.40 -9.06
C ARG A 556 -11.66 -26.99 -8.81
N THR A 557 -11.27 -25.76 -9.12
CA THR A 557 -9.94 -25.19 -8.84
C THR A 557 -9.97 -24.37 -7.56
N THR A 558 -10.94 -23.47 -7.43
CA THR A 558 -11.22 -22.64 -6.26
C THR A 558 -11.96 -23.40 -5.15
N ARG A 559 -11.46 -24.57 -4.75
CA ARG A 559 -12.13 -25.59 -3.88
C ARG A 559 -12.46 -25.18 -2.43
N THR A 560 -12.52 -23.90 -2.10
CA THR A 560 -13.01 -23.42 -0.81
C THR A 560 -14.54 -23.58 -0.75
N SER A 561 -15.08 -23.93 0.42
CA SER A 561 -16.53 -23.91 0.72
C SER A 561 -17.12 -22.48 0.80
N PHE A 562 -16.42 -21.52 0.20
CA PHE A 562 -16.71 -20.10 0.18
C PHE A 562 -17.53 -19.72 -1.07
N ILE A 563 -17.35 -20.45 -2.19
CA ILE A 563 -18.04 -20.20 -3.46
C ILE A 563 -19.51 -20.62 -3.44
N ASP A 564 -19.90 -21.60 -2.62
CA ASP A 564 -21.32 -21.98 -2.49
C ASP A 564 -22.19 -20.88 -1.81
N ARG A 565 -21.61 -19.71 -1.49
CA ARG A 565 -22.30 -18.56 -0.89
C ARG A 565 -22.57 -17.40 -1.85
N PHE A 566 -22.00 -17.39 -3.05
CA PHE A 566 -22.05 -16.23 -3.94
C PHE A 566 -22.78 -16.55 -5.24
N ASP A 567 -23.76 -15.70 -5.57
CA ASP A 567 -24.42 -15.77 -6.87
C ASP A 567 -23.41 -15.47 -7.98
N PRO A 568 -23.43 -16.24 -9.08
CA PRO A 568 -22.63 -15.94 -10.26
C PRO A 568 -23.15 -14.70 -10.97
N VAL A 569 -22.24 -14.07 -11.72
CA VAL A 569 -22.48 -12.74 -12.26
C VAL A 569 -23.23 -12.85 -13.58
N ALA A 570 -24.46 -12.35 -13.60
CA ALA A 570 -25.17 -12.11 -14.84
C ALA A 570 -24.41 -11.08 -15.70
N ARG A 571 -24.10 -11.43 -16.95
CA ARG A 571 -23.34 -10.60 -17.91
C ARG A 571 -21.89 -10.28 -17.52
N PHE A 572 -21.15 -11.25 -16.99
CA PHE A 572 -19.70 -11.14 -16.83
C PHE A 572 -19.01 -10.85 -18.19
N ARG A 573 -18.39 -9.67 -18.35
CA ARG A 573 -17.66 -9.29 -19.58
C ARG A 573 -16.24 -9.86 -19.56
N PHE A 574 -15.72 -10.27 -20.70
CA PHE A 574 -14.35 -10.79 -20.82
C PHE A 574 -13.76 -10.43 -22.19
N GLY A 575 -12.67 -9.65 -22.23
CA GLY A 575 -12.02 -9.23 -23.49
C GLY A 575 -11.54 -7.77 -23.47
N GLY A 576 -11.16 -7.23 -24.63
CA GLY A 576 -10.54 -5.89 -24.66
C GLY A 576 -9.14 -5.89 -24.04
N PHE A 577 -8.38 -6.95 -24.28
CA PHE A 577 -7.00 -7.05 -23.83
C PHE A 577 -6.07 -6.52 -24.92
N LEU A 578 -5.38 -5.42 -24.63
CA LEU A 578 -4.35 -4.84 -25.50
C LEU A 578 -2.98 -5.20 -24.95
N ILE A 579 -2.27 -6.11 -25.62
CA ILE A 579 -0.92 -6.53 -25.25
C ILE A 579 0.02 -5.96 -26.30
N ARG A 580 0.96 -5.09 -25.93
CA ARG A 580 1.89 -4.47 -26.88
C ARG A 580 3.33 -4.50 -26.37
N ASN A 581 4.28 -4.39 -27.30
CA ASN A 581 5.72 -4.40 -27.00
C ASN A 581 6.17 -5.69 -26.26
N LEU A 582 5.50 -6.81 -26.54
CA LEU A 582 5.77 -8.12 -25.98
C LEU A 582 7.08 -8.70 -26.55
N ARG A 583 8.08 -8.94 -25.69
CA ARG A 583 9.40 -9.45 -26.06
C ARG A 583 9.74 -10.70 -25.25
N VAL A 584 9.33 -11.88 -25.75
CA VAL A 584 9.59 -13.18 -25.12
C VAL A 584 10.49 -14.04 -26.01
N PRO A 585 11.84 -13.93 -25.90
CA PRO A 585 12.79 -14.69 -26.70
C PRO A 585 12.93 -16.16 -26.26
N VAL A 586 12.18 -16.59 -25.25
CA VAL A 586 12.17 -17.96 -24.72
C VAL A 586 11.03 -18.73 -25.38
N LEU A 587 11.33 -19.84 -26.05
CA LEU A 587 10.29 -20.68 -26.66
C LEU A 587 9.37 -21.27 -25.58
N PRO A 588 8.03 -21.10 -25.68
CA PRO A 588 7.10 -21.70 -24.74
C PRO A 588 7.02 -23.21 -24.93
N ALA A 589 6.84 -23.95 -23.83
CA ALA A 589 6.79 -25.41 -23.82
C ALA A 589 5.45 -25.99 -24.31
N ALA A 590 4.39 -25.19 -24.29
CA ALA A 590 3.06 -25.49 -24.80
C ALA A 590 2.46 -24.27 -25.54
N PRO A 591 1.44 -24.48 -26.41
CA PRO A 591 0.69 -23.39 -27.04
C PRO A 591 0.02 -22.47 -26.02
N MET A 592 -0.41 -21.29 -26.45
CA MET A 592 -1.33 -20.48 -25.62
C MET A 592 -2.64 -21.23 -25.35
N LEU A 593 -3.29 -20.85 -24.25
CA LEU A 593 -4.61 -21.33 -23.90
C LEU A 593 -5.60 -20.15 -23.87
N VAL A 594 -6.71 -20.29 -24.58
CA VAL A 594 -7.93 -19.52 -24.33
C VAL A 594 -8.97 -20.51 -23.84
N TYR A 595 -9.75 -20.19 -22.80
CA TYR A 595 -10.69 -21.16 -22.22
C TYR A 595 -11.98 -20.54 -21.67
N SER A 596 -13.06 -21.29 -21.79
CA SER A 596 -14.32 -21.06 -21.08
C SER A 596 -14.77 -22.39 -20.49
N GLN A 597 -14.86 -22.47 -19.16
CA GLN A 597 -15.30 -23.69 -18.49
C GLN A 597 -16.73 -23.49 -17.97
N PRO A 598 -17.74 -24.21 -18.46
CA PRO A 598 -19.09 -24.13 -17.91
C PRO A 598 -19.14 -24.78 -16.52
N MET A 599 -19.97 -24.23 -15.62
CA MET A 599 -20.33 -24.91 -14.38
C MET A 599 -21.01 -26.26 -14.69
N ARG A 600 -20.65 -27.31 -13.93
CA ARG A 600 -21.12 -28.69 -14.18
C ARG A 600 -22.64 -28.81 -14.31
N GLY A 601 -23.10 -29.39 -15.42
CA GLY A 601 -24.38 -30.09 -15.49
C GLY A 601 -24.87 -30.45 -16.89
N GLU A 602 -24.43 -29.71 -17.92
CA GLU A 602 -24.51 -30.18 -19.31
C GLU A 602 -23.18 -30.82 -19.76
N ARG A 603 -23.23 -31.61 -20.84
CA ARG A 603 -22.04 -32.32 -21.36
C ARG A 603 -20.90 -31.32 -21.60
N GLN A 604 -19.68 -31.70 -21.23
CA GLN A 604 -18.47 -30.90 -21.44
C GLN A 604 -18.48 -30.27 -22.84
N ALA A 605 -18.73 -28.96 -22.91
CA ALA A 605 -18.34 -28.19 -24.08
C ALA A 605 -16.82 -28.34 -24.19
N PRO A 606 -16.27 -28.62 -25.39
CA PRO A 606 -14.84 -28.77 -25.55
C PRO A 606 -14.16 -27.45 -25.17
N GLU A 607 -13.12 -27.51 -24.34
CA GLU A 607 -12.25 -26.36 -24.08
C GLU A 607 -11.54 -26.02 -25.42
N GLU A 608 -11.85 -24.86 -26.02
CA GLU A 608 -11.30 -24.44 -27.31
C GLU A 608 -9.82 -24.02 -27.18
N MET A 609 -8.90 -24.99 -27.22
CA MET A 609 -7.48 -24.68 -27.36
C MET A 609 -7.19 -24.04 -28.71
N ILE A 610 -6.90 -22.74 -28.70
CA ILE A 610 -6.33 -22.02 -29.84
C ILE A 610 -4.83 -22.35 -29.92
N GLU A 611 -4.52 -23.46 -30.59
CA GLU A 611 -3.13 -23.87 -30.80
C GLU A 611 -2.38 -22.88 -31.69
N TRP A 612 -1.25 -22.44 -31.18
CA TRP A 612 -0.29 -21.60 -31.87
C TRP A 612 0.46 -22.38 -32.94
N VAL A 613 0.02 -22.25 -34.19
CA VAL A 613 0.83 -22.65 -35.34
C VAL A 613 2.07 -21.74 -35.39
N ARG A 614 3.23 -22.37 -35.20
CA ARG A 614 4.59 -21.81 -35.23
C ARG A 614 4.73 -20.63 -36.22
N LEU A 615 5.16 -19.45 -35.74
CA LEU A 615 5.48 -18.32 -36.63
C LEU A 615 6.58 -18.72 -37.63
N PRO A 616 6.36 -18.53 -38.94
CA PRO A 616 7.44 -18.42 -39.89
C PRO A 616 7.97 -16.98 -39.86
N ASP A 617 9.17 -16.76 -39.31
CA ASP A 617 10.09 -15.63 -39.53
C ASP A 617 9.48 -14.30 -40.05
N SER A 618 8.50 -13.71 -39.35
CA SER A 618 7.80 -12.51 -39.83
C SER A 618 7.50 -11.48 -38.74
N ASP A 619 7.88 -10.24 -39.03
CA ASP A 619 7.84 -9.06 -38.15
C ASP A 619 6.42 -8.47 -37.95
N ALA A 620 5.39 -9.31 -37.91
CA ALA A 620 4.00 -8.89 -37.80
C ALA A 620 3.46 -9.07 -36.37
N GLY A 621 2.79 -8.04 -35.86
CA GLY A 621 2.00 -8.13 -34.64
C GLY A 621 0.93 -9.21 -34.76
N ILE A 622 0.69 -9.92 -33.66
CA ILE A 622 -0.14 -11.12 -33.61
C ILE A 622 -1.54 -10.70 -33.16
N ARG A 623 -2.42 -10.46 -34.12
CA ARG A 623 -3.83 -10.22 -33.82
C ARG A 623 -4.54 -11.56 -33.60
N ILE A 624 -4.97 -11.83 -32.37
CA ILE A 624 -5.71 -13.06 -32.03
C ILE A 624 -7.19 -12.74 -32.15
N GLU A 625 -7.65 -12.73 -33.40
CA GLU A 625 -9.08 -12.69 -33.70
C GLU A 625 -9.70 -14.06 -33.42
N TRP A 626 -10.71 -14.11 -32.55
CA TRP A 626 -11.52 -15.30 -32.37
C TRP A 626 -12.46 -15.45 -33.59
N ILE A 627 -12.07 -16.28 -34.56
CA ILE A 627 -12.82 -16.53 -35.82
C ILE A 627 -13.31 -18.00 -35.85
N GLY A 628 -14.29 -18.33 -35.00
CA GLY A 628 -14.96 -19.62 -35.04
C GLY A 628 -15.82 -19.80 -36.31
N TYR A 629 -15.68 -20.92 -37.01
CA TYR A 629 -16.41 -21.23 -38.26
C TYR A 629 -17.93 -21.44 -38.07
N LYS A 630 -18.37 -21.47 -36.82
CA LYS A 630 -19.72 -21.09 -36.41
C LYS A 630 -19.55 -20.02 -35.34
N ARG A 631 -20.37 -18.98 -35.36
CA ARG A 631 -20.63 -18.22 -34.14
C ARG A 631 -21.14 -19.24 -33.11
N PRO A 632 -20.54 -19.42 -31.92
CA PRO A 632 -21.35 -19.80 -30.78
C PRO A 632 -22.42 -18.73 -30.66
N ASP A 633 -23.57 -19.07 -30.12
CA ASP A 633 -24.48 -18.03 -29.67
C ASP A 633 -23.67 -17.10 -28.75
N LEU A 634 -23.66 -15.79 -29.03
CA LEU A 634 -22.79 -14.80 -28.36
C LEU A 634 -23.06 -14.71 -26.84
N SER A 635 -24.13 -15.39 -26.42
CA SER A 635 -24.29 -15.89 -25.08
C SER A 635 -23.95 -17.38 -24.95
N PHE A 636 -22.96 -17.75 -24.13
CA PHE A 636 -23.01 -19.08 -23.53
C PHE A 636 -24.08 -19.09 -22.43
N LYS A 637 -24.65 -20.25 -22.12
CA LYS A 637 -25.62 -20.41 -21.05
C LYS A 637 -25.20 -21.57 -20.15
N ASP A 638 -25.25 -21.38 -18.84
CA ASP A 638 -25.21 -22.47 -17.88
C ASP A 638 -26.45 -22.45 -16.98
N HIS A 639 -26.41 -23.17 -15.86
CA HIS A 639 -27.53 -23.24 -14.92
C HIS A 639 -27.85 -21.93 -14.20
N TYR A 640 -27.01 -20.91 -14.34
CA TYR A 640 -27.10 -19.68 -13.57
C TYR A 640 -27.36 -18.43 -14.42
N GLY A 641 -27.12 -18.48 -15.72
CA GLY A 641 -27.36 -17.32 -16.57
C GLY A 641 -26.98 -17.48 -18.02
N THR A 642 -27.28 -16.42 -18.76
CA THR A 642 -26.89 -16.15 -20.14
C THR A 642 -25.73 -15.15 -20.07
N TYR A 643 -24.56 -15.51 -20.60
CA TYR A 643 -23.32 -14.75 -20.46
C TYR A 643 -22.94 -14.08 -21.79
N ASP A 644 -23.22 -12.80 -21.91
CA ASP A 644 -22.84 -12.01 -23.09
C ASP A 644 -21.31 -11.90 -23.18
N ILE A 645 -20.69 -12.70 -24.06
CA ILE A 645 -19.29 -12.52 -24.44
C ILE A 645 -19.26 -11.31 -25.38
N ASP A 646 -19.03 -10.15 -24.80
CA ASP A 646 -18.70 -8.91 -25.52
C ASP A 646 -17.58 -9.24 -26.54
N PRO A 647 -17.71 -8.96 -27.85
CA PRO A 647 -16.79 -9.42 -28.89
C PRO A 647 -15.31 -9.17 -28.54
N GLY A 648 -14.69 -10.23 -28.01
CA GLY A 648 -13.50 -10.15 -27.17
C GLY A 648 -12.22 -10.05 -27.99
N PHE A 649 -11.79 -8.83 -28.25
CA PHE A 649 -10.53 -8.53 -28.90
C PHE A 649 -9.33 -8.84 -27.98
N VAL A 650 -8.41 -9.69 -28.45
CA VAL A 650 -7.06 -9.83 -27.89
C VAL A 650 -6.06 -9.47 -28.99
N GLU A 651 -5.51 -8.27 -28.90
CA GLU A 651 -4.52 -7.79 -29.84
C GLU A 651 -3.14 -7.85 -29.20
N VAL A 652 -2.24 -8.64 -29.79
CA VAL A 652 -0.85 -8.76 -29.34
C VAL A 652 0.06 -8.04 -30.34
N VAL A 653 0.19 -6.72 -30.20
CA VAL A 653 1.09 -5.91 -31.03
C VAL A 653 2.55 -6.16 -30.64
N SER A 654 3.15 -7.21 -31.19
CA SER A 654 4.60 -7.37 -31.21
C SER A 654 5.20 -6.31 -32.13
N LEU A 655 6.12 -5.49 -31.61
CA LEU A 655 7.03 -4.72 -32.46
C LEU A 655 8.23 -5.61 -32.85
N PRO A 656 8.91 -5.32 -33.97
CA PRO A 656 10.18 -5.96 -34.31
C PRO A 656 11.23 -5.77 -33.19
N PRO A 657 12.24 -6.67 -33.13
CA PRO A 657 13.26 -6.70 -32.08
C PRO A 657 14.14 -5.44 -32.00
#